data_AF-A0A9W4X7C0-F1
#
_entry.id   AF-A0A9W4X7C0-F1
#
_cell.length_a   1.000
_cell.length_b   1.000
_cell.length_c   1.000
_cell.angle_alpha   90.00
_cell.angle_beta   90.00
_cell.angle_gamma   90.00
#
_symmetry.space_group_name_H-M   'P 1'
#
loop_
_entity.id
_entity.type
_entity.pdbx_description
1 polymer ?
#
loop_
_entity_poly.entity_id
_entity_poly.type
_entity_poly.pdbx_seq_one_letter_code
_entity_poly.pdbx_strand_id
1 'polypeptide(L)'
;MRRTVKMNFYAYEIEHDTELSTEQKINKMRELGKESQILFDEKYNEIVHWYKEYNQLYILSFCMFYFMTNPKDLDEEAETGTLEFFPYYMELLQAFALTIPYMHSAKPLNDQAEVFKNSIKEIGLLNNKKFFNFPEHIKTSEELIAYQVRMQMMIQTMVVRNWAYEHQMQQITRDLALGISIPFKQLYDFEPEVLLELLYAMTGEVEIRINKHLAKLRTFMLKSDAVSILQQYEDIFDHVDKTTAEHKEKFGKMFRDMESLRMMLMMHSDLQLNELFTFDAKQLSELSNNRLTPENISSVFDKWSMEFNELQGSETTYFLLDNPVNTKPFIKCEDNRYFSSLWTVMTHLSIPMLEALIVEDPKLNFKYNKYRAGYLEQQLEQLCREAFPQAAVYAGSMWPGENNKLYENDIIIVIESFAIVIEAKSGSVSPPAKRGASERLTKTLKELIDEPSEQALRFIKYLKINPGRLSFKTKKGKNNIIDTQNLKFFIPLGVTLSHLGGLSANLKMLIEAGILDKEITELAPSMSLTDLQIVFDLLPAAPQKIHYLQRRREIEAHIDYMGDEIDLLAWYIDSGFTLGTAEYEEKNFYEITLKSKELDPYIIGKSEGEIIERPSLKLTPWWTDILARLESSKKQMWLENSFLLLNIGYEEQQQFEIMIKELIDRIKKGQTTDPHNYIEFNNNTPQRRYVLIGYPYKNEQLDQRNGIIQDILSNEEKADVKGMLLIGINIDKDQYPYSVMASIMTPELFDSEFTGMVSKSKNNSPNDML
;
A
#
# COMPACT_ATOMS: atom_id res chain seq x y z
N MET A 1 21.58 5.01 7.91
CA MET A 1 20.31 5.14 8.66
C MET A 1 19.35 5.73 7.67
N ARG A 2 18.40 4.94 7.19
CA ARG A 2 17.41 5.38 6.19
C ARG A 2 16.74 6.66 6.69
N ARG A 3 16.75 7.69 5.87
CA ARG A 3 16.23 9.00 6.24
C ARG A 3 14.71 8.99 6.06
N THR A 4 13.97 9.29 7.12
CA THR A 4 12.53 9.56 7.01
C THR A 4 12.33 10.96 6.46
N VAL A 5 11.60 11.07 5.35
CA VAL A 5 11.17 12.35 4.78
C VAL A 5 9.72 12.56 5.21
N LYS A 6 9.45 13.63 5.96
CA LYS A 6 8.08 14.00 6.32
C LYS A 6 7.39 14.61 5.10
N MET A 7 6.20 14.10 4.78
CA MET A 7 5.45 14.55 3.62
C MET A 7 4.53 15.70 4.01
N ASN A 8 4.54 16.74 3.17
CA ASN A 8 3.53 17.78 3.26
C ASN A 8 2.25 17.24 2.63
N PHE A 9 1.11 17.45 3.29
CA PHE A 9 -0.21 17.28 2.68
C PHE A 9 -0.89 18.64 2.60
N TYR A 10 -1.71 18.82 1.57
CA TYR A 10 -2.38 20.07 1.30
C TYR A 10 -3.88 19.87 1.52
N ALA A 11 -4.45 20.64 2.44
CA ALA A 11 -5.87 20.91 2.43
C ALA A 11 -6.09 22.12 1.53
N TYR A 12 -6.92 21.99 0.51
CA TYR A 12 -7.36 23.12 -0.29
C TYR A 12 -8.87 23.21 -0.24
N GLU A 13 -9.38 24.42 -0.09
CA GLU A 13 -10.79 24.68 -0.36
C GLU A 13 -11.00 24.53 -1.87
N ILE A 14 -11.99 23.74 -2.27
CA ILE A 14 -12.42 23.71 -3.67
C ILE A 14 -13.05 25.08 -3.96
N GLU A 15 -12.24 26.06 -4.38
CA GLU A 15 -12.76 27.31 -4.92
C GLU A 15 -13.58 26.97 -6.16
N HIS A 16 -14.90 27.15 -6.07
CA HIS A 16 -15.73 27.18 -7.25
C HIS A 16 -15.31 28.40 -8.07
N ASP A 17 -14.39 28.22 -9.02
CA ASP A 17 -14.13 29.22 -10.04
C ASP A 17 -15.48 29.59 -10.67
N THR A 18 -15.93 30.82 -10.39
CA THR A 18 -17.28 31.31 -10.69
C THR A 18 -17.40 31.81 -12.13
N GLU A 19 -16.29 31.88 -12.88
CA GLU A 19 -16.27 32.42 -14.24
C GLU A 19 -16.71 31.41 -15.31
N LEU A 20 -16.60 30.10 -15.04
CA LEU A 20 -16.88 29.03 -16.00
C LEU A 20 -17.90 28.04 -15.46
N SER A 21 -18.88 27.66 -16.28
CA SER A 21 -19.78 26.55 -15.98
C SER A 21 -19.03 25.22 -15.93
N THR A 22 -19.57 24.23 -15.22
CA THR A 22 -19.01 22.86 -15.17
C THR A 22 -18.77 22.28 -16.56
N GLU A 23 -19.73 22.44 -17.48
CA GLU A 23 -19.59 21.99 -18.87
C GLU A 23 -18.44 22.72 -19.59
N GLN A 24 -18.23 24.02 -19.35
CA GLN A 24 -17.10 24.75 -19.92
C GLN A 24 -15.75 24.27 -19.38
N LYS A 25 -15.66 23.99 -18.07
CA LYS A 25 -14.44 23.41 -17.45
C LYS A 25 -14.14 22.03 -18.05
N ILE A 26 -15.16 21.19 -18.17
CA ILE A 26 -15.09 19.87 -18.81
C ILE A 26 -14.62 20.00 -20.26
N ASN A 27 -15.20 20.92 -21.05
CA ASN A 27 -14.79 21.11 -22.44
C ASN A 27 -13.32 21.54 -22.57
N LYS A 28 -12.83 22.44 -21.70
CA LYS A 28 -11.40 22.83 -21.67
C LYS A 28 -10.48 21.65 -21.36
N MET A 29 -10.84 20.81 -20.38
CA MET A 29 -10.08 19.58 -20.08
C MET A 29 -10.08 18.63 -21.28
N ARG A 30 -11.23 18.49 -21.97
CA ARG A 30 -11.35 17.66 -23.18
C ARG A 30 -10.46 18.16 -24.31
N GLU A 31 -10.41 19.47 -24.55
CA GLU A 31 -9.55 20.10 -25.56
C GLU A 31 -8.07 19.81 -25.28
N LEU A 32 -7.61 20.02 -24.05
CA LEU A 32 -6.24 19.70 -23.63
C LEU A 32 -5.93 18.20 -23.78
N GLY A 33 -6.90 17.35 -23.48
CA GLY A 33 -6.79 15.91 -23.68
C GLY A 33 -6.64 15.53 -25.16
N LYS A 34 -7.43 16.13 -26.06
CA LYS A 34 -7.35 15.90 -27.51
C LYS A 34 -6.00 16.34 -28.09
N GLU A 35 -5.54 17.52 -27.70
CA GLU A 35 -4.21 18.01 -28.10
C GLU A 35 -3.10 17.05 -27.63
N SER A 36 -3.19 16.60 -26.38
CA SER A 36 -2.23 15.65 -25.82
C SER A 36 -2.28 14.27 -26.49
N GLN A 37 -3.46 13.80 -26.90
CA GLN A 37 -3.63 12.55 -27.64
C GLN A 37 -2.93 12.60 -29.01
N ILE A 38 -3.09 13.69 -29.76
CA ILE A 38 -2.45 13.87 -31.08
C ILE A 38 -0.92 13.82 -30.91
N LEU A 39 -0.38 14.61 -29.99
CA LEU A 39 1.06 14.64 -29.71
C LEU A 39 1.58 13.30 -29.19
N PHE A 40 0.79 12.59 -28.38
CA PHE A 40 1.11 11.25 -27.91
C PHE A 40 1.23 10.28 -29.09
N ASP A 41 0.25 10.25 -30.00
CA ASP A 41 0.24 9.31 -31.13
C ASP A 41 1.41 9.56 -32.10
N GLU A 42 1.82 10.82 -32.25
CA GLU A 42 3.03 11.21 -33.00
C GLU A 42 4.31 10.69 -32.30
N LYS A 43 4.49 11.01 -31.01
CA LYS A 43 5.74 10.73 -30.28
C LYS A 43 5.89 9.29 -29.80
N TYR A 44 4.80 8.57 -29.53
CA TYR A 44 4.86 7.24 -28.96
C TYR A 44 5.59 6.24 -29.86
N ASN A 45 5.39 6.35 -31.17
CA ASN A 45 6.10 5.54 -32.15
C ASN A 45 7.53 6.05 -32.42
N GLU A 46 7.92 7.23 -31.91
CA GLU A 46 9.30 7.71 -31.99
C GLU A 46 10.25 6.91 -31.11
N ILE A 47 9.75 6.15 -30.12
CA ILE A 47 10.57 5.24 -29.31
C ILE A 47 11.39 4.29 -30.19
N VAL A 48 10.78 3.73 -31.24
CA VAL A 48 11.46 2.80 -32.15
C VAL A 48 12.59 3.45 -32.94
N HIS A 49 12.58 4.78 -33.10
CA HIS A 49 13.60 5.50 -33.86
C HIS A 49 14.95 5.50 -33.15
N TRP A 50 14.96 5.50 -31.82
CA TRP A 50 16.20 5.34 -31.06
C TRP A 50 16.89 4.01 -31.38
N TYR A 51 16.13 2.94 -31.58
CA TYR A 51 16.68 1.64 -31.96
C TYR A 51 17.09 1.54 -33.45
N LYS A 52 16.93 2.59 -34.25
CA LYS A 52 17.48 2.65 -35.62
C LYS A 52 18.95 3.09 -35.65
N GLU A 53 19.44 3.70 -34.57
CA GLU A 53 20.81 4.22 -34.48
C GLU A 53 21.64 3.54 -33.41
N TYR A 54 20.98 3.12 -32.32
CA TYR A 54 21.62 2.56 -31.14
C TYR A 54 21.22 1.10 -30.96
N ASN A 55 22.15 0.29 -30.45
CA ASN A 55 21.88 -1.11 -30.16
C ASN A 55 20.82 -1.25 -29.05
N GLN A 56 19.88 -2.18 -29.21
CA GLN A 56 18.77 -2.38 -28.27
C GLN A 56 19.26 -2.73 -26.86
N LEU A 57 20.15 -3.72 -26.74
CA LEU A 57 20.66 -4.16 -25.44
C LEU A 57 21.45 -3.04 -24.77
N TYR A 58 22.20 -2.25 -25.54
CA TYR A 58 22.91 -1.07 -25.03
C TYR A 58 21.95 -0.04 -24.42
N ILE A 59 20.90 0.41 -25.14
CA ILE A 59 19.94 1.39 -24.60
C ILE A 59 19.29 0.85 -23.32
N LEU A 60 18.79 -0.38 -23.35
CA LEU A 60 18.11 -0.98 -22.20
C LEU A 60 19.04 -1.08 -20.98
N SER A 61 20.30 -1.45 -21.20
CA SER A 61 21.30 -1.53 -20.15
C SER A 61 21.71 -0.15 -19.62
N PHE A 62 21.84 0.83 -20.53
CA PHE A 62 22.16 2.21 -20.17
C PHE A 62 21.06 2.81 -19.30
N CYS A 63 19.78 2.63 -19.67
CA CYS A 63 18.66 3.13 -18.88
C CYS A 63 18.58 2.43 -17.52
N MET A 64 18.75 1.11 -17.49
CA MET A 64 18.79 0.37 -16.22
C MET A 64 19.94 0.87 -15.32
N PHE A 65 21.13 1.10 -15.87
CA PHE A 65 22.30 1.52 -15.09
C PHE A 65 22.29 3.00 -14.67
N TYR A 66 21.82 3.92 -15.52
CA TYR A 66 21.90 5.37 -15.25
C TYR A 66 20.59 5.99 -14.77
N PHE A 67 19.44 5.40 -15.10
CA PHE A 67 18.13 5.99 -14.78
C PHE A 67 17.35 5.21 -13.72
N MET A 68 17.66 3.92 -13.52
CA MET A 68 16.90 3.06 -12.60
C MET A 68 17.66 2.69 -11.32
N THR A 69 18.97 2.94 -11.23
CA THR A 69 19.73 2.69 -10.00
C THR A 69 19.88 3.97 -9.19
N ASN A 70 19.61 3.85 -7.89
CA ASN A 70 19.88 4.89 -6.91
C ASN A 70 20.86 4.39 -5.84
N PRO A 71 21.63 5.29 -5.19
CA PRO A 71 22.38 4.93 -4.01
C PRO A 71 21.49 4.26 -2.96
N LYS A 72 22.06 3.29 -2.22
CA LYS A 72 21.35 2.67 -1.09
C LYS A 72 20.84 3.76 -0.14
N ASP A 73 19.60 3.61 0.33
CA ASP A 73 18.87 4.52 1.23
C ASP A 73 18.36 5.84 0.61
N LEU A 74 18.51 6.06 -0.71
CA LEU A 74 17.89 7.19 -1.41
C LEU A 74 16.54 6.76 -2.01
N ASP A 75 15.47 7.46 -1.63
CA ASP A 75 14.17 7.37 -2.29
C ASP A 75 13.87 8.71 -2.98
N GLU A 76 14.05 8.74 -4.30
CA GLU A 76 13.83 9.92 -5.14
C GLU A 76 12.38 10.41 -5.11
N GLU A 77 11.41 9.49 -5.08
CA GLU A 77 9.99 9.82 -5.02
C GLU A 77 9.65 10.44 -3.67
N ALA A 78 10.25 9.93 -2.59
CA ALA A 78 10.10 10.53 -1.28
C ALA A 78 10.71 11.94 -1.19
N GLU A 79 11.85 12.19 -1.83
CA GLU A 79 12.55 13.49 -1.76
C GLU A 79 11.98 14.55 -2.70
N THR A 80 11.52 14.15 -3.89
CA THR A 80 11.10 15.08 -4.95
C THR A 80 9.59 15.07 -5.23
N GLY A 81 8.86 14.10 -4.68
CA GLY A 81 7.43 13.89 -4.92
C GLY A 81 7.12 13.24 -6.28
N THR A 82 8.12 12.80 -7.02
CA THR A 82 7.95 12.16 -8.34
C THR A 82 9.17 11.31 -8.68
N LEU A 83 9.07 10.48 -9.72
CA LEU A 83 10.22 9.80 -10.31
C LEU A 83 10.59 10.49 -11.63
N GLU A 84 11.88 10.73 -11.84
CA GLU A 84 12.40 11.19 -13.12
C GLU A 84 12.24 10.15 -14.22
N PHE A 85 12.29 8.87 -13.87
CA PHE A 85 12.15 7.75 -14.80
C PHE A 85 11.39 6.59 -14.17
N PHE A 86 10.16 6.35 -14.63
CA PHE A 86 9.27 5.36 -14.03
C PHE A 86 9.59 3.93 -14.52
N PRO A 87 9.38 2.88 -13.69
CA PRO A 87 9.63 1.49 -14.10
C PRO A 87 8.88 1.05 -15.36
N TYR A 88 7.64 1.51 -15.58
CA TYR A 88 6.88 1.15 -16.78
C TYR A 88 7.51 1.73 -18.07
N TYR A 89 8.36 2.76 -17.98
CA TYR A 89 9.15 3.21 -19.13
C TYR A 89 10.14 2.15 -19.58
N MET A 90 10.78 1.44 -18.66
CA MET A 90 11.67 0.31 -18.99
C MET A 90 10.90 -0.81 -19.68
N GLU A 91 9.70 -1.14 -19.21
CA GLU A 91 8.83 -2.14 -19.84
C GLU A 91 8.45 -1.75 -21.27
N LEU A 92 8.11 -0.48 -21.49
CA LEU A 92 7.82 0.05 -22.82
C LEU A 92 9.04 -0.03 -23.72
N LEU A 93 10.19 0.47 -23.26
CA LEU A 93 11.44 0.44 -24.01
C LEU A 93 11.79 -0.99 -24.42
N GLN A 94 11.67 -1.97 -23.52
CA GLN A 94 11.95 -3.36 -23.83
C GLN A 94 10.95 -3.93 -24.84
N ALA A 95 9.65 -3.66 -24.69
CA ALA A 95 8.64 -4.10 -25.65
C ALA A 95 8.90 -3.54 -27.05
N PHE A 96 9.21 -2.24 -27.17
CA PHE A 96 9.55 -1.61 -28.45
C PHE A 96 10.84 -2.18 -29.06
N ALA A 97 11.84 -2.50 -28.24
CA ALA A 97 13.08 -3.13 -28.72
C ALA A 97 12.82 -4.47 -29.42
N LEU A 98 11.78 -5.20 -28.99
CA LEU A 98 11.37 -6.49 -29.52
C LEU A 98 10.47 -6.38 -30.77
N THR A 99 10.05 -5.17 -31.17
CA THR A 99 9.21 -4.97 -32.38
C THR A 99 10.02 -4.94 -33.68
N ILE A 100 11.35 -4.88 -33.58
CA ILE A 100 12.26 -4.77 -34.73
C ILE A 100 13.38 -5.82 -34.66
N PRO A 101 14.05 -6.13 -35.79
CA PRO A 101 15.22 -7.00 -35.80
C PRO A 101 16.37 -6.45 -34.96
N TYR A 102 17.18 -7.36 -34.41
CA TYR A 102 18.37 -6.97 -33.66
C TYR A 102 19.32 -6.11 -34.49
N MET A 103 19.77 -4.99 -33.92
CA MET A 103 20.66 -4.05 -34.58
C MET A 103 22.04 -4.06 -33.94
N HIS A 104 23.08 -4.29 -34.76
CA HIS A 104 24.46 -4.09 -34.34
C HIS A 104 24.85 -2.62 -34.52
N SER A 105 25.08 -1.92 -33.42
CA SER A 105 25.61 -0.57 -33.40
C SER A 105 26.53 -0.40 -32.20
N ALA A 106 27.71 0.19 -32.42
CA ALA A 106 28.64 0.57 -31.36
C ALA A 106 28.56 2.07 -31.04
N LYS A 107 27.50 2.74 -31.48
CA LYS A 107 27.27 4.17 -31.21
C LYS A 107 26.81 4.33 -29.76
N PRO A 108 27.54 5.06 -28.89
CA PRO A 108 27.07 5.36 -27.55
C PRO A 108 26.05 6.51 -27.57
N LEU A 109 25.17 6.56 -26.56
CA LEU A 109 24.13 7.59 -26.43
C LEU A 109 24.74 9.00 -26.22
N ASN A 110 25.88 9.08 -25.53
CA ASN A 110 26.66 10.31 -25.35
C ASN A 110 25.82 11.54 -24.92
N ASP A 111 25.90 12.62 -25.68
CA ASP A 111 25.19 13.89 -25.54
C ASP A 111 23.68 13.76 -25.76
N GLN A 112 23.22 12.64 -26.30
CA GLN A 112 21.79 12.37 -26.53
C GLN A 112 21.11 11.74 -25.31
N ALA A 113 21.83 11.38 -24.24
CA ALA A 113 21.24 10.71 -23.09
C ALA A 113 20.11 11.53 -22.43
N GLU A 114 20.32 12.84 -22.27
CA GLU A 114 19.33 13.73 -21.67
C GLU A 114 18.15 13.99 -22.62
N VAL A 115 18.42 14.08 -23.93
CA VAL A 115 17.37 14.22 -24.96
C VAL A 115 16.49 12.97 -24.98
N PHE A 116 17.11 11.79 -24.94
CA PHE A 116 16.43 10.51 -24.85
C PHE A 116 15.56 10.43 -23.58
N LYS A 117 16.13 10.70 -22.40
CA LYS A 117 15.41 10.68 -21.13
C LYS A 117 14.19 11.59 -21.17
N ASN A 118 14.36 12.84 -21.63
CA ASN A 118 13.28 13.81 -21.72
C ASN A 118 12.22 13.43 -22.77
N SER A 119 12.59 12.79 -23.88
CA SER A 119 11.65 12.26 -24.86
C SER A 119 10.73 11.20 -24.24
N ILE A 120 11.27 10.27 -23.45
CA ILE A 120 10.46 9.24 -22.75
C ILE A 120 9.57 9.86 -21.66
N LYS A 121 10.10 10.82 -20.87
CA LYS A 121 9.30 11.57 -19.88
C LYS A 121 8.13 12.31 -20.53
N GLU A 122 8.38 12.97 -21.65
CA GLU A 122 7.35 13.69 -22.42
C GLU A 122 6.23 12.74 -22.87
N ILE A 123 6.58 11.55 -23.38
CA ILE A 123 5.60 10.51 -23.74
C ILE A 123 4.73 10.13 -22.54
N GLY A 124 5.33 9.93 -21.36
CA GLY A 124 4.59 9.63 -20.14
C GLY A 124 3.66 10.77 -19.69
N LEU A 125 4.12 12.02 -19.76
CA LEU A 125 3.30 13.20 -19.45
C LEU A 125 2.12 13.34 -20.41
N LEU A 126 2.37 13.19 -21.72
CA LEU A 126 1.32 13.20 -22.75
C LEU A 126 0.34 12.06 -22.53
N ASN A 127 0.82 10.88 -22.13
CA ASN A 127 -0.03 9.74 -21.81
C ASN A 127 -0.96 10.02 -20.63
N ASN A 128 -0.48 10.67 -19.57
CA ASN A 128 -1.33 11.05 -18.45
C ASN A 128 -2.36 12.10 -18.86
N LYS A 129 -1.97 13.09 -19.67
CA LYS A 129 -2.87 14.17 -20.12
C LYS A 129 -3.90 13.70 -21.14
N LYS A 130 -3.59 12.72 -21.99
CA LYS A 130 -4.55 12.22 -22.99
C LYS A 130 -5.77 11.56 -22.33
N PHE A 131 -5.68 11.12 -21.07
CA PHE A 131 -6.84 10.62 -20.32
C PHE A 131 -7.94 11.68 -20.17
N PHE A 132 -7.61 12.97 -20.21
CA PHE A 132 -8.61 14.05 -20.23
C PHE A 132 -9.39 14.12 -21.56
N ASN A 133 -9.04 13.35 -22.59
CA ASN A 133 -9.82 13.22 -23.83
C ASN A 133 -11.03 12.30 -23.63
N PHE A 134 -11.92 12.66 -22.70
CA PHE A 134 -13.12 11.88 -22.44
C PHE A 134 -14.19 12.05 -23.52
N PRO A 135 -15.12 11.07 -23.67
CA PRO A 135 -16.20 11.13 -24.65
C PRO A 135 -17.07 12.39 -24.59
N GLU A 136 -17.62 12.81 -25.74
CA GLU A 136 -18.46 14.03 -25.86
C GLU A 136 -19.77 13.99 -25.04
N HIS A 137 -20.22 12.80 -24.63
CA HIS A 137 -21.41 12.68 -23.79
C HIS A 137 -21.17 13.11 -22.34
N ILE A 138 -19.91 13.14 -21.87
CA ILE A 138 -19.56 13.56 -20.51
C ILE A 138 -19.67 15.08 -20.41
N LYS A 139 -20.68 15.57 -19.70
CA LYS A 139 -21.00 17.00 -19.56
C LYS A 139 -21.25 17.43 -18.11
N THR A 140 -21.47 16.46 -17.22
CA THR A 140 -21.78 16.68 -15.81
C THR A 140 -20.61 16.24 -14.91
N SER A 141 -20.60 16.68 -13.66
CA SER A 141 -19.61 16.24 -12.67
C SER A 141 -19.72 14.75 -12.38
N GLU A 142 -20.94 14.19 -12.29
CA GLU A 142 -21.20 12.78 -12.03
C GLU A 142 -20.61 11.88 -13.14
N GLU A 143 -20.85 12.23 -14.41
CA GLU A 143 -20.28 11.50 -15.55
C GLU A 143 -18.74 11.60 -15.57
N LEU A 144 -18.19 12.74 -15.15
CA LEU A 144 -16.74 12.94 -15.06
C LEU A 144 -16.14 12.04 -13.96
N ILE A 145 -16.75 11.99 -12.77
CA ILE A 145 -16.30 11.15 -11.66
C ILE A 145 -16.33 9.67 -12.05
N ALA A 146 -17.41 9.22 -12.71
CA ALA A 146 -17.50 7.86 -13.23
C ALA A 146 -16.37 7.52 -14.22
N TYR A 147 -15.98 8.49 -15.05
CA TYR A 147 -14.85 8.34 -15.95
C TYR A 147 -13.50 8.38 -15.23
N GLN A 148 -13.35 9.20 -14.18
CA GLN A 148 -12.16 9.27 -13.35
C GLN A 148 -11.87 7.94 -12.64
N VAL A 149 -12.88 7.21 -12.16
CA VAL A 149 -12.68 5.86 -11.60
C VAL A 149 -12.04 4.92 -12.62
N ARG A 150 -12.47 4.99 -13.89
CA ARG A 150 -11.88 4.19 -14.98
C ARG A 150 -10.44 4.61 -15.26
N MET A 151 -10.18 5.91 -15.31
CA MET A 151 -8.82 6.45 -15.48
C MET A 151 -7.90 5.97 -14.37
N GLN A 152 -8.32 6.04 -13.11
CA GLN A 152 -7.53 5.60 -11.97
C GLN A 152 -7.16 4.12 -12.08
N MET A 153 -8.11 3.24 -12.44
CA MET A 153 -7.79 1.82 -12.67
C MET A 153 -6.74 1.62 -13.78
N MET A 154 -6.83 2.39 -14.86
CA MET A 154 -5.86 2.32 -15.97
C MET A 154 -4.48 2.85 -15.55
N ILE A 155 -4.42 3.97 -14.82
CA ILE A 155 -3.17 4.56 -14.30
C ILE A 155 -2.53 3.61 -13.29
N GLN A 156 -3.32 3.05 -12.36
CA GLN A 156 -2.86 2.03 -11.41
C GLN A 156 -2.27 0.83 -12.15
N THR A 157 -2.98 0.32 -13.16
CA THR A 157 -2.51 -0.80 -14.00
C THR A 157 -1.22 -0.48 -14.73
N MET A 158 -1.02 0.77 -15.16
CA MET A 158 0.14 1.17 -15.95
C MET A 158 1.37 1.47 -15.09
N VAL A 159 1.21 2.24 -14.02
CA VAL A 159 2.32 2.83 -13.25
C VAL A 159 2.67 1.98 -12.04
N VAL A 160 1.69 1.40 -11.36
CA VAL A 160 1.92 0.67 -10.11
C VAL A 160 2.25 -0.79 -10.43
N ARG A 161 3.53 -1.15 -10.26
CA ARG A 161 4.00 -2.55 -10.28
C ARG A 161 4.13 -3.12 -8.87
N ASN A 162 4.45 -2.26 -7.91
CA ASN A 162 4.78 -2.65 -6.55
C ASN A 162 3.57 -2.56 -5.65
N TRP A 163 2.56 -3.39 -5.92
CA TRP A 163 1.29 -3.36 -5.18
C TRP A 163 1.39 -3.86 -3.72
N ALA A 164 2.56 -4.34 -3.31
CA ALA A 164 2.97 -4.58 -1.94
C ALA A 164 4.51 -4.45 -1.85
N TYR A 165 5.06 -4.36 -0.64
CA TYR A 165 6.51 -4.31 -0.44
C TYR A 165 7.18 -5.60 -0.91
N GLU A 166 8.44 -5.50 -1.32
CA GLU A 166 9.17 -6.59 -1.96
C GLU A 166 9.12 -7.89 -1.14
N HIS A 167 9.39 -7.84 0.17
CA HIS A 167 9.37 -9.01 1.03
C HIS A 167 7.97 -9.66 1.13
N GLN A 168 6.89 -8.88 1.13
CA GLN A 168 5.52 -9.40 1.14
C GLN A 168 5.21 -10.09 -0.20
N MET A 169 5.65 -9.50 -1.32
CA MET A 169 5.51 -10.09 -2.64
C MET A 169 6.26 -11.42 -2.75
N GLN A 170 7.51 -11.47 -2.30
CA GLN A 170 8.29 -12.71 -2.27
C GLN A 170 7.59 -13.79 -1.43
N GLN A 171 7.06 -13.42 -0.26
CA GLN A 171 6.34 -14.34 0.61
C GLN A 171 5.08 -14.90 -0.07
N ILE A 172 4.24 -14.03 -0.64
CA ILE A 172 3.01 -14.45 -1.34
C ILE A 172 3.34 -15.37 -2.51
N THR A 173 4.31 -15.02 -3.37
CA THR A 173 4.67 -15.86 -4.51
C THR A 173 5.21 -17.22 -4.06
N ARG A 174 6.05 -17.26 -3.01
CA ARG A 174 6.57 -18.51 -2.44
C ARG A 174 5.46 -19.39 -1.88
N ASP A 175 4.52 -18.82 -1.14
CA ASP A 175 3.41 -19.57 -0.56
C ASP A 175 2.47 -20.14 -1.63
N LEU A 176 2.21 -19.37 -2.69
CA LEU A 176 1.45 -19.83 -3.85
C LEU A 176 2.18 -20.96 -4.61
N ALA A 177 3.51 -20.86 -4.77
CA ALA A 177 4.34 -21.89 -5.39
C ALA A 177 4.36 -23.18 -4.56
N LEU A 178 4.49 -23.07 -3.23
CA LEU A 178 4.44 -24.20 -2.29
C LEU A 178 3.14 -25.01 -2.45
N GLY A 179 2.00 -24.32 -2.63
CA GLY A 179 0.69 -24.94 -2.86
C GLY A 179 0.61 -25.86 -4.08
N ILE A 180 1.54 -25.70 -5.03
CA ILE A 180 1.60 -26.49 -6.27
C ILE A 180 2.93 -27.23 -6.45
N SER A 181 3.78 -27.30 -5.44
CA SER A 181 5.13 -27.86 -5.55
C SER A 181 5.14 -29.30 -6.09
N ILE A 182 4.27 -30.17 -5.58
CA ILE A 182 4.15 -31.57 -6.03
C ILE A 182 3.76 -31.69 -7.52
N PRO A 183 2.63 -31.13 -8.00
CA PRO A 183 2.27 -31.23 -9.40
C PRO A 183 3.24 -30.47 -10.33
N PHE A 184 3.86 -29.39 -9.87
CA PHE A 184 4.86 -28.65 -10.64
C PHE A 184 6.12 -29.51 -10.85
N LYS A 185 6.63 -30.14 -9.78
CA LYS A 185 7.79 -31.04 -9.85
C LYS A 185 7.56 -32.24 -10.77
N GLN A 186 6.33 -32.76 -10.84
CA GLN A 186 5.98 -33.82 -11.79
C GLN A 186 6.07 -33.39 -13.26
N LEU A 187 5.91 -32.10 -13.53
CA LEU A 187 5.92 -31.54 -14.89
C LEU A 187 7.31 -31.06 -15.31
N TYR A 188 8.02 -30.38 -14.40
CA TYR A 188 9.28 -29.68 -14.69
C TYR A 188 10.54 -30.36 -14.10
N ASP A 189 10.38 -31.41 -13.28
CA ASP A 189 11.45 -32.17 -12.61
C ASP A 189 12.21 -31.41 -11.51
N PHE A 190 11.69 -30.26 -11.04
CA PHE A 190 12.21 -29.53 -9.89
C PHE A 190 11.09 -28.76 -9.17
N GLU A 191 11.36 -28.35 -7.93
CA GLU A 191 10.46 -27.55 -7.10
C GLU A 191 10.36 -26.10 -7.60
N PRO A 192 9.16 -25.52 -7.77
CA PRO A 192 8.99 -24.13 -8.21
C PRO A 192 9.63 -23.10 -7.27
N GLU A 193 9.79 -23.43 -5.99
CA GLU A 193 10.47 -22.63 -4.99
C GLU A 193 11.94 -22.38 -5.35
N VAL A 194 12.62 -23.38 -5.93
CA VAL A 194 14.03 -23.27 -6.38
C VAL A 194 14.15 -22.23 -7.50
N LEU A 195 13.15 -22.18 -8.37
CA LEU A 195 13.10 -21.22 -9.47
C LEU A 195 12.86 -19.79 -8.98
N LEU A 196 11.99 -19.60 -7.98
CA LEU A 196 11.78 -18.30 -7.35
C LEU A 196 13.03 -17.84 -6.59
N GLU A 197 13.68 -18.74 -5.85
CA GLU A 197 14.95 -18.46 -5.19
C GLU A 197 16.05 -18.06 -6.19
N LEU A 198 16.11 -18.71 -7.36
CA LEU A 198 17.01 -18.31 -8.45
C LEU A 198 16.67 -16.90 -8.93
N LEU A 199 15.40 -16.57 -9.17
CA LEU A 199 14.98 -15.26 -9.63
C LEU A 199 15.41 -14.14 -8.67
N TYR A 200 15.24 -14.35 -7.36
CA TYR A 200 15.68 -13.39 -6.33
C TYR A 200 17.20 -13.38 -6.13
N ALA A 201 17.90 -14.49 -6.38
CA ALA A 201 19.36 -14.50 -6.38
C ALA A 201 19.93 -13.70 -7.58
N MET A 202 19.25 -13.73 -8.73
CA MET A 202 19.65 -12.98 -9.92
C MET A 202 19.56 -11.46 -9.69
N THR A 203 18.52 -10.96 -9.00
CA THR A 203 18.43 -9.52 -8.68
C THR A 203 19.60 -9.06 -7.80
N GLY A 204 19.95 -9.85 -6.77
CA GLY A 204 21.13 -9.59 -5.94
C GLY A 204 22.46 -9.67 -6.71
N GLU A 205 22.59 -10.62 -7.63
CA GLU A 205 23.78 -10.73 -8.48
C GLU A 205 23.92 -9.53 -9.43
N VAL A 206 22.81 -9.00 -9.96
CA VAL A 206 22.83 -7.76 -10.77
C VAL A 206 23.31 -6.57 -9.94
N GLU A 207 22.85 -6.44 -8.69
CA GLU A 207 23.33 -5.40 -7.77
C GLU A 207 24.85 -5.51 -7.53
N ILE A 208 25.36 -6.73 -7.32
CA ILE A 208 26.80 -7.00 -7.17
C ILE A 208 27.55 -6.60 -8.44
N ARG A 209 27.05 -6.96 -9.62
CA ARG A 209 27.66 -6.63 -10.92
C ARG A 209 27.71 -5.12 -11.17
N ILE A 210 26.63 -4.39 -10.88
CA ILE A 210 26.58 -2.92 -10.96
C ILE A 210 27.63 -2.30 -10.05
N ASN A 211 27.67 -2.69 -8.77
CA ASN A 211 28.61 -2.14 -7.80
C ASN A 211 30.07 -2.44 -8.20
N LYS A 212 30.35 -3.64 -8.70
CA LYS A 212 31.66 -4.01 -9.23
C LYS A 212 32.04 -3.16 -10.44
N HIS A 213 31.10 -2.89 -11.35
CA HIS A 213 31.32 -2.01 -12.48
C HIS A 213 31.60 -0.57 -12.05
N LEU A 214 30.81 0.00 -11.14
CA LEU A 214 31.06 1.33 -10.56
C LEU A 214 32.44 1.43 -9.89
N ALA A 215 32.87 0.39 -9.16
CA ALA A 215 34.20 0.31 -8.57
C ALA A 215 35.29 0.31 -9.65
N LYS A 216 35.11 -0.44 -10.74
CA LYS A 216 36.00 -0.42 -11.91
C LYS A 216 36.12 1.00 -12.49
N LEU A 217 35.00 1.68 -12.74
CA LEU A 217 35.01 3.06 -13.27
C LEU A 217 35.82 4.00 -12.37
N ARG A 218 35.61 3.96 -11.05
CA ARG A 218 36.32 4.82 -10.09
C ARG A 218 37.84 4.69 -10.18
N THR A 219 38.39 3.50 -10.46
CA THR A 219 39.84 3.28 -10.43
C THR A 219 40.63 4.04 -11.49
N PHE A 220 40.12 4.18 -12.72
CA PHE A 220 40.76 5.01 -13.74
C PHE A 220 40.32 6.47 -13.64
N MET A 221 39.09 6.75 -13.18
CA MET A 221 38.59 8.12 -12.99
C MET A 221 39.45 8.93 -12.01
N LEU A 222 40.01 8.28 -10.98
CA LEU A 222 40.85 8.92 -9.96
C LEU A 222 42.31 9.15 -10.40
N LYS A 223 42.74 8.69 -11.58
CA LYS A 223 44.11 8.88 -12.07
C LYS A 223 44.31 10.29 -12.62
N SER A 224 45.54 10.79 -12.52
CA SER A 224 45.86 12.21 -12.79
C SER A 224 46.41 12.49 -14.19
N ASP A 225 46.94 11.48 -14.88
CA ASP A 225 47.59 11.62 -16.19
C ASP A 225 47.07 10.60 -17.20
N ALA A 226 47.17 10.92 -18.49
CA ALA A 226 46.61 10.09 -19.56
C ALA A 226 47.21 8.67 -19.61
N VAL A 227 48.51 8.53 -19.33
CA VAL A 227 49.17 7.21 -19.38
C VAL A 227 48.64 6.32 -18.28
N SER A 228 48.53 6.82 -17.05
CA SER A 228 48.00 6.04 -15.93
C SER A 228 46.50 5.78 -16.04
N ILE A 229 45.71 6.72 -16.59
CA ILE A 229 44.29 6.52 -16.91
C ILE A 229 44.13 5.34 -17.89
N LEU A 230 44.79 5.41 -19.05
CA LEU A 230 44.69 4.40 -20.11
C LEU A 230 45.25 3.04 -19.67
N GLN A 231 46.36 3.04 -18.92
CA GLN A 231 46.92 1.81 -18.38
C GLN A 231 45.92 1.09 -17.47
N GLN A 232 45.30 1.81 -16.53
CA GLN A 232 44.29 1.20 -15.66
C GLN A 232 43.08 0.71 -16.46
N TYR A 233 42.61 1.50 -17.42
CA TYR A 233 41.49 1.11 -18.26
C TYR A 233 41.75 -0.20 -19.01
N GLU A 234 42.91 -0.32 -19.67
CA GLU A 234 43.34 -1.54 -20.37
C GLU A 234 43.53 -2.74 -19.43
N ASP A 235 43.92 -2.51 -18.16
CA ASP A 235 44.09 -3.59 -17.18
C ASP A 235 42.77 -4.08 -16.56
N ILE A 236 41.69 -3.29 -16.65
CA ILE A 236 40.37 -3.59 -16.03
C ILE A 236 39.42 -4.30 -17.00
N PHE A 237 39.54 -3.97 -18.29
CA PHE A 237 38.64 -4.40 -19.35
C PHE A 237 39.38 -5.32 -20.31
N ASP A 238 39.19 -6.63 -20.14
CA ASP A 238 39.93 -7.66 -20.88
C ASP A 238 39.74 -7.63 -22.41
N HIS A 239 38.66 -6.97 -22.88
CA HIS A 239 38.38 -6.79 -24.31
C HIS A 239 39.16 -5.63 -24.94
N VAL A 240 39.91 -4.85 -24.14
CA VAL A 240 40.69 -3.70 -24.59
C VAL A 240 42.15 -4.12 -24.80
N ASP A 241 42.67 -3.87 -25.99
CA ASP A 241 44.05 -4.18 -26.32
C ASP A 241 45.04 -3.36 -25.48
N LYS A 242 46.10 -4.02 -25.00
CA LYS A 242 47.16 -3.36 -24.25
C LYS A 242 48.09 -2.59 -25.19
N THR A 243 48.29 -1.30 -24.91
CA THR A 243 49.12 -0.40 -25.73
C THR A 243 50.41 0.05 -25.03
N THR A 244 51.40 0.51 -25.80
CA THR A 244 52.66 1.02 -25.23
C THR A 244 52.47 2.39 -24.57
N ALA A 245 53.33 2.75 -23.62
CA ALA A 245 53.29 4.05 -22.96
C ALA A 245 53.33 5.23 -23.95
N GLU A 246 54.09 5.11 -25.05
CA GLU A 246 54.17 6.12 -26.10
C GLU A 246 52.83 6.28 -26.86
N HIS A 247 52.14 5.17 -27.15
CA HIS A 247 50.81 5.21 -27.76
C HIS A 247 49.79 5.85 -26.81
N LYS A 248 49.83 5.52 -25.52
CA LYS A 248 48.96 6.12 -24.50
C LYS A 248 49.15 7.63 -24.41
N GLU A 249 50.40 8.10 -24.43
CA GLU A 249 50.71 9.52 -24.41
C GLU A 249 50.18 10.23 -25.67
N LYS A 250 50.38 9.63 -26.85
CA LYS A 250 49.86 10.16 -28.13
C LYS A 250 48.34 10.20 -28.15
N PHE A 251 47.68 9.14 -27.70
CA PHE A 251 46.22 9.06 -27.64
C PHE A 251 45.65 10.07 -26.66
N GLY A 252 46.24 10.22 -25.47
CA GLY A 252 45.84 11.22 -24.49
C GLY A 252 45.90 12.66 -25.03
N LYS A 253 46.89 12.97 -25.88
CA LYS A 253 47.03 14.28 -26.54
C LYS A 253 45.95 14.58 -27.59
N MET A 254 45.15 13.59 -27.99
CA MET A 254 44.00 13.81 -28.89
C MET A 254 42.81 14.47 -28.19
N PHE A 255 42.79 14.46 -26.85
CA PHE A 255 41.71 15.02 -26.05
C PHE A 255 42.07 16.42 -25.53
N ARG A 256 41.07 17.28 -25.42
CA ARG A 256 41.23 18.66 -24.93
C ARG A 256 41.73 18.72 -23.49
N ASP A 257 41.23 17.82 -22.66
CA ASP A 257 41.54 17.73 -21.23
C ASP A 257 41.33 16.28 -20.74
N MET A 258 41.75 16.02 -19.49
CA MET A 258 41.64 14.69 -18.88
C MET A 258 40.19 14.28 -18.60
N GLU A 259 39.30 15.25 -18.43
CA GLU A 259 37.87 14.98 -18.23
C GLU A 259 37.25 14.41 -19.51
N SER A 260 37.56 15.00 -20.66
CA SER A 260 37.15 14.50 -21.97
C SER A 260 37.65 13.07 -22.24
N LEU A 261 38.90 12.76 -21.87
CA LEU A 261 39.44 11.40 -21.97
C LEU A 261 38.68 10.43 -21.06
N ARG A 262 38.42 10.81 -19.81
CA ARG A 262 37.66 10.00 -18.84
C ARG A 262 36.24 9.72 -19.32
N MET A 263 35.54 10.75 -19.81
CA MET A 263 34.19 10.62 -20.35
C MET A 263 34.15 9.68 -21.56
N MET A 264 35.12 9.79 -22.47
CA MET A 264 35.22 8.87 -23.62
C MET A 264 35.42 7.42 -23.17
N LEU A 265 36.32 7.17 -22.20
CA LEU A 265 36.56 5.83 -21.67
C LEU A 265 35.34 5.26 -20.92
N MET A 266 34.62 6.11 -20.19
CA MET A 266 33.36 5.75 -19.54
C MET A 266 32.31 5.34 -20.58
N MET A 267 32.13 6.13 -21.64
CA MET A 267 31.23 5.81 -22.74
C MET A 267 31.63 4.53 -23.48
N HIS A 268 32.94 4.29 -23.66
CA HIS A 268 33.42 3.05 -24.24
C HIS A 268 33.10 1.84 -23.33
N SER A 269 33.23 1.99 -22.00
CA SER A 269 32.81 0.92 -21.08
C SER A 269 31.30 0.71 -21.06
N ASP A 270 30.51 1.75 -21.34
CA ASP A 270 29.05 1.64 -21.37
C ASP A 270 28.57 0.69 -22.47
N LEU A 271 29.34 0.52 -23.55
CA LEU A 271 29.04 -0.42 -24.64
C LEU A 271 29.00 -1.89 -24.19
N GLN A 272 29.47 -2.19 -22.97
CA GLN A 272 29.48 -3.53 -22.37
C GLN A 272 28.49 -3.67 -21.20
N LEU A 273 27.63 -2.68 -20.95
CA LEU A 273 26.68 -2.73 -19.81
C LEU A 273 25.71 -3.91 -19.91
N ASN A 274 25.39 -4.39 -21.11
CA ASN A 274 24.51 -5.54 -21.31
C ASN A 274 25.03 -6.80 -20.61
N GLU A 275 26.34 -6.96 -20.45
CA GLU A 275 26.95 -8.09 -19.76
C GLU A 275 26.63 -8.10 -18.26
N LEU A 276 26.32 -6.94 -17.66
CA LEU A 276 25.89 -6.87 -16.25
C LEU A 276 24.53 -7.54 -16.05
N PHE A 277 23.69 -7.51 -17.09
CA PHE A 277 22.28 -7.90 -17.03
C PHE A 277 21.97 -9.17 -17.85
N THR A 278 23.00 -9.82 -18.38
CA THR A 278 22.88 -11.06 -19.16
C THR A 278 23.39 -12.24 -18.34
N PHE A 279 22.69 -13.35 -18.41
CA PHE A 279 23.04 -14.60 -17.76
C PHE A 279 23.08 -15.75 -18.76
N ASP A 280 24.05 -16.65 -18.64
CA ASP A 280 24.04 -17.92 -19.34
C ASP A 280 23.50 -19.05 -18.44
N ALA A 281 23.13 -20.19 -19.03
CA ALA A 281 22.56 -21.32 -18.29
C ALA A 281 23.51 -21.90 -17.23
N LYS A 282 24.84 -21.77 -17.41
CA LYS A 282 25.82 -22.26 -16.44
C LYS A 282 25.84 -21.36 -15.20
N GLN A 283 25.88 -20.04 -15.39
CA GLN A 283 25.80 -19.05 -14.32
C GLN A 283 24.51 -19.20 -13.52
N LEU A 284 23.38 -19.40 -14.21
CA LEU A 284 22.08 -19.63 -13.56
C LEU A 284 22.06 -20.95 -12.77
N SER A 285 22.71 -22.00 -13.27
CA SER A 285 22.86 -23.26 -12.54
C SER A 285 23.69 -23.06 -11.27
N GLU A 286 24.82 -22.37 -11.36
CA GLU A 286 25.67 -22.03 -10.22
C GLU A 286 24.92 -21.20 -9.16
N LEU A 287 24.18 -20.16 -9.59
CA LEU A 287 23.35 -19.33 -8.71
C LEU A 287 22.21 -20.11 -8.03
N SER A 288 21.69 -21.15 -8.69
CA SER A 288 20.71 -22.07 -8.07
C SER A 288 21.34 -23.04 -7.06
N ASN A 289 22.64 -22.93 -6.78
CA ASN A 289 23.46 -23.92 -6.07
C ASN A 289 23.46 -25.30 -6.75
N ASN A 290 23.48 -25.31 -8.08
CA ASN A 290 23.41 -26.51 -8.94
C ASN A 290 22.15 -27.37 -8.71
N ARG A 291 21.06 -26.78 -8.17
CA ARG A 291 19.77 -27.47 -8.02
C ARG A 291 18.98 -27.50 -9.32
N LEU A 292 19.25 -26.57 -10.25
CA LEU A 292 18.70 -26.56 -11.59
C LEU A 292 19.80 -26.89 -12.60
N THR A 293 19.57 -27.89 -13.43
CA THR A 293 20.45 -28.21 -14.56
C THR A 293 20.32 -27.15 -15.67
N PRO A 294 21.32 -27.00 -16.55
CA PRO A 294 21.19 -26.15 -17.74
C PRO A 294 19.94 -26.48 -18.57
N GLU A 295 19.56 -27.76 -18.67
CA GLU A 295 18.34 -28.20 -19.35
C GLU A 295 17.07 -27.71 -18.63
N ASN A 296 17.02 -27.80 -17.29
CA ASN A 296 15.90 -27.24 -16.52
C ASN A 296 15.77 -25.74 -16.76
N ILE A 297 16.90 -25.01 -16.72
CA ILE A 297 16.96 -23.57 -16.93
C ILE A 297 16.43 -23.21 -18.31
N SER A 298 16.94 -23.82 -19.37
CA SER A 298 16.47 -23.54 -20.72
C SER A 298 14.99 -23.85 -20.89
N SER A 299 14.48 -24.93 -20.29
CA SER A 299 13.05 -25.30 -20.39
C SER A 299 12.08 -24.25 -19.82
N VAL A 300 12.54 -23.42 -18.87
CA VAL A 300 11.75 -22.36 -18.25
C VAL A 300 12.08 -21.00 -18.83
N PHE A 301 13.36 -20.65 -18.92
CA PHE A 301 13.77 -19.33 -19.39
C PHE A 301 13.40 -19.11 -20.85
N ASP A 302 13.34 -20.15 -21.68
CA ASP A 302 12.81 -20.02 -23.04
C ASP A 302 11.31 -19.62 -23.04
N LYS A 303 10.53 -20.06 -22.05
CA LYS A 303 9.12 -19.66 -21.90
C LYS A 303 8.96 -18.25 -21.34
N TRP A 304 9.91 -17.79 -20.54
CA TRP A 304 9.97 -16.43 -19.99
C TRP A 304 10.71 -15.43 -20.88
N SER A 305 11.18 -15.86 -22.05
CA SER A 305 11.95 -15.02 -22.95
C SER A 305 11.19 -14.72 -24.24
N MET A 306 11.55 -13.59 -24.84
CA MET A 306 11.15 -13.23 -26.19
C MET A 306 12.38 -13.05 -27.08
N GLU A 307 12.22 -13.28 -28.37
CA GLU A 307 13.26 -13.01 -29.37
C GLU A 307 13.07 -11.62 -30.00
N PHE A 308 14.16 -11.02 -30.50
CA PHE A 308 14.05 -9.78 -31.28
C PHE A 308 13.13 -10.00 -32.48
N ASN A 309 12.34 -8.99 -32.81
CA ASN A 309 11.32 -9.01 -33.86
C ASN A 309 10.10 -9.91 -33.57
N GLU A 310 9.98 -10.57 -32.41
CA GLU A 310 8.80 -11.38 -32.05
C GLU A 310 7.52 -10.53 -31.91
N LEU A 311 7.66 -9.26 -31.49
CA LEU A 311 6.53 -8.34 -31.36
C LEU A 311 6.23 -7.53 -32.63
N GLN A 312 6.85 -7.87 -33.76
CA GLN A 312 6.62 -7.17 -35.02
C GLN A 312 5.14 -7.19 -35.42
N GLY A 313 4.59 -6.01 -35.74
CA GLY A 313 3.19 -5.86 -36.14
C GLY A 313 2.17 -5.93 -35.00
N SER A 314 2.63 -6.02 -33.74
CA SER A 314 1.76 -5.90 -32.58
C SER A 314 1.15 -4.50 -32.47
N GLU A 315 -0.06 -4.42 -31.91
CA GLU A 315 -0.70 -3.15 -31.59
C GLU A 315 0.00 -2.51 -30.38
N THR A 316 0.89 -1.55 -30.64
CA THR A 316 1.78 -0.97 -29.62
C THR A 316 1.03 -0.23 -28.54
N THR A 317 -0.19 0.28 -28.82
CA THR A 317 -1.02 0.93 -27.80
C THR A 317 -1.39 0.00 -26.64
N TYR A 318 -1.35 -1.33 -26.84
CA TYR A 318 -1.57 -2.31 -25.77
C TYR A 318 -0.39 -2.42 -24.81
N PHE A 319 0.82 -2.00 -25.18
CA PHE A 319 1.99 -2.09 -24.30
C PHE A 319 1.87 -1.23 -23.02
N LEU A 320 0.96 -0.26 -22.99
CA LEU A 320 0.71 0.56 -21.79
C LEU A 320 -0.04 -0.20 -20.69
N LEU A 321 -0.94 -1.11 -21.04
CA LEU A 321 -1.89 -1.72 -20.10
C LEU A 321 -1.89 -3.25 -20.13
N ASP A 322 -1.24 -3.86 -21.11
CA ASP A 322 -1.16 -5.30 -21.34
C ASP A 322 0.20 -5.65 -21.99
N ASN A 323 1.29 -5.18 -21.35
CA ASN A 323 2.63 -5.33 -21.89
C ASN A 323 3.07 -6.81 -21.88
N PRO A 324 3.42 -7.41 -23.05
CA PRO A 324 3.87 -8.80 -23.12
C PRO A 324 5.07 -9.11 -22.22
N VAL A 325 5.96 -8.14 -22.01
CA VAL A 325 7.18 -8.32 -21.20
C VAL A 325 6.88 -8.58 -19.72
N ASN A 326 5.66 -8.30 -19.25
CA ASN A 326 5.26 -8.55 -17.86
C ASN A 326 5.14 -10.05 -17.53
N THR A 327 4.96 -10.90 -18.54
CA THR A 327 4.95 -12.37 -18.39
C THR A 327 6.22 -13.01 -18.93
N LYS A 328 6.91 -12.31 -19.84
CA LYS A 328 8.18 -12.73 -20.46
C LYS A 328 9.23 -11.62 -20.36
N PRO A 329 9.80 -11.37 -19.16
CA PRO A 329 10.67 -10.22 -18.93
C PRO A 329 12.08 -10.39 -19.48
N PHE A 330 12.41 -11.55 -20.04
CA PHE A 330 13.73 -11.82 -20.60
C PHE A 330 13.73 -11.68 -22.13
N ILE A 331 14.89 -11.34 -22.66
CA ILE A 331 15.22 -11.40 -24.08
C ILE A 331 16.17 -12.58 -24.27
N LYS A 332 15.82 -13.48 -25.19
CA LYS A 332 16.71 -14.57 -25.59
C LYS A 332 17.77 -14.03 -26.54
N CYS A 333 19.01 -14.10 -26.11
CA CYS A 333 20.18 -13.75 -26.90
C CYS A 333 20.81 -15.00 -27.54
N GLU A 334 21.84 -14.80 -28.35
CA GLU A 334 22.65 -15.90 -28.90
C GLU A 334 23.22 -16.81 -27.79
N ASP A 335 23.58 -18.04 -28.15
CA ASP A 335 24.19 -19.03 -27.25
C ASP A 335 23.40 -19.36 -25.96
N ASN A 336 22.06 -19.31 -26.02
CA ASN A 336 21.17 -19.54 -24.87
C ASN A 336 21.49 -18.63 -23.68
N ARG A 337 21.82 -17.37 -23.96
CA ARG A 337 21.96 -16.31 -22.97
C ARG A 337 20.63 -15.57 -22.81
N TYR A 338 20.34 -15.12 -21.61
CA TYR A 338 19.11 -14.44 -21.25
C TYR A 338 19.42 -13.07 -20.68
N PHE A 339 18.93 -12.02 -21.33
CA PHE A 339 19.06 -10.63 -20.90
C PHE A 339 17.75 -10.14 -20.29
N SER A 340 17.79 -9.28 -19.28
CA SER A 340 16.62 -8.48 -18.90
C SER A 340 17.07 -7.08 -18.47
N SER A 341 16.18 -6.10 -18.61
CA SER A 341 16.38 -4.76 -18.05
C SER A 341 15.35 -4.42 -16.96
N LEU A 342 14.49 -5.37 -16.60
CA LEU A 342 13.34 -5.16 -15.71
C LEU A 342 13.65 -5.53 -14.24
N TRP A 343 14.90 -5.35 -13.83
CA TRP A 343 15.38 -5.82 -12.52
C TRP A 343 14.73 -5.11 -11.34
N THR A 344 14.35 -3.83 -11.48
CA THR A 344 13.66 -3.06 -10.43
C THR A 344 12.24 -3.53 -10.15
N VAL A 345 11.63 -4.30 -11.06
CA VAL A 345 10.26 -4.80 -10.92
C VAL A 345 10.19 -6.33 -10.96
N MET A 346 11.33 -7.02 -11.06
CA MET A 346 11.39 -8.47 -11.27
C MET A 346 10.63 -9.27 -10.20
N THR A 347 10.73 -8.87 -8.93
CA THR A 347 9.98 -9.49 -7.84
C THR A 347 8.47 -9.40 -8.06
N HIS A 348 7.98 -8.30 -8.62
CA HIS A 348 6.55 -8.08 -8.89
C HIS A 348 6.05 -8.88 -10.10
N LEU A 349 6.94 -9.19 -11.05
CA LEU A 349 6.64 -10.04 -12.19
C LEU A 349 6.63 -11.54 -11.82
N SER A 350 7.12 -11.92 -10.64
CA SER A 350 7.23 -13.32 -10.21
C SER A 350 5.91 -14.10 -10.22
N ILE A 351 4.78 -13.47 -9.86
CA ILE A 351 3.45 -14.11 -9.94
C ILE A 351 3.03 -14.32 -11.41
N PRO A 352 2.97 -13.28 -12.27
CA PRO A 352 2.69 -13.47 -13.69
C PRO A 352 3.61 -14.50 -14.38
N MET A 353 4.89 -14.50 -14.06
CA MET A 353 5.87 -15.45 -14.58
C MET A 353 5.58 -16.89 -14.13
N LEU A 354 5.24 -17.08 -12.86
CA LEU A 354 4.82 -18.39 -12.34
C LEU A 354 3.52 -18.84 -13.01
N GLU A 355 2.53 -17.95 -13.14
CA GLU A 355 1.25 -18.23 -13.80
C GLU A 355 1.42 -18.59 -15.29
N ALA A 356 2.37 -17.96 -15.99
CA ALA A 356 2.70 -18.28 -17.38
C ALA A 356 3.22 -19.72 -17.56
N LEU A 357 3.93 -20.27 -16.56
CA LEU A 357 4.38 -21.67 -16.59
C LEU A 357 3.26 -22.67 -16.25
N ILE A 358 2.25 -22.20 -15.52
CA ILE A 358 1.15 -23.02 -15.00
C ILE A 358 0.02 -23.13 -16.03
N VAL A 359 -0.28 -22.04 -16.74
CA VAL A 359 -1.48 -21.93 -17.59
C VAL A 359 -1.50 -22.95 -18.73
N GLU A 360 -0.33 -23.40 -19.20
CA GLU A 360 -0.19 -24.39 -20.26
C GLU A 360 -0.65 -25.80 -19.85
N ASP A 361 -0.62 -26.15 -18.55
CA ASP A 361 -1.11 -27.42 -18.04
C ASP A 361 -2.46 -27.26 -17.30
N PRO A 362 -3.58 -27.75 -17.84
CA PRO A 362 -4.90 -27.57 -17.24
C PRO A 362 -5.04 -28.14 -15.82
N LYS A 363 -4.30 -29.19 -15.47
CA LYS A 363 -4.38 -29.82 -14.14
C LYS A 363 -3.64 -29.00 -13.10
N LEU A 364 -2.45 -28.52 -13.43
CA LEU A 364 -1.65 -27.63 -12.61
C LEU A 364 -2.38 -26.29 -12.42
N ASN A 365 -2.93 -25.73 -13.50
CA ASN A 365 -3.72 -24.51 -13.46
C ASN A 365 -4.96 -24.64 -12.56
N PHE A 366 -5.69 -25.75 -12.65
CA PHE A 366 -6.82 -26.01 -11.75
C PHE A 366 -6.38 -26.08 -10.28
N LYS A 367 -5.27 -26.77 -9.99
CA LYS A 367 -4.73 -26.88 -8.62
C LYS A 367 -4.26 -25.53 -8.07
N TYR A 368 -3.54 -24.76 -8.88
CA TYR A 368 -3.10 -23.41 -8.53
C TYR A 368 -4.28 -22.50 -8.17
N ASN A 369 -5.28 -22.41 -9.05
CA ASN A 369 -6.46 -21.57 -8.80
C ASN A 369 -7.24 -22.01 -7.55
N LYS A 370 -7.34 -23.33 -7.30
CA LYS A 370 -7.96 -23.86 -6.10
C LYS A 370 -7.17 -23.51 -4.84
N TYR A 371 -5.84 -23.56 -4.88
CA TYR A 371 -4.99 -23.19 -3.75
C TYR A 371 -5.06 -21.69 -3.47
N ARG A 372 -4.90 -20.87 -4.51
CA ARG A 372 -4.99 -19.40 -4.44
C ARG A 372 -6.31 -18.93 -3.83
N ALA A 373 -7.43 -19.60 -4.12
CA ALA A 373 -8.73 -19.27 -3.52
C ALA A 373 -8.74 -19.44 -2.00
N GLY A 374 -8.13 -20.51 -1.46
CA GLY A 374 -8.06 -20.75 -0.01
C GLY A 374 -6.90 -20.05 0.71
N TYR A 375 -5.90 -19.59 -0.04
CA TYR A 375 -4.70 -18.94 0.51
C TYR A 375 -5.04 -17.68 1.30
N LEU A 376 -5.92 -16.80 0.76
CA LEU A 376 -6.29 -15.56 1.43
C LEU A 376 -6.94 -15.82 2.80
N GLU A 377 -7.92 -16.72 2.86
CA GLU A 377 -8.60 -17.08 4.11
C GLU A 377 -7.62 -17.62 5.16
N GLN A 378 -6.70 -18.49 4.74
CA GLN A 378 -5.70 -19.09 5.64
C GLN A 378 -4.72 -18.04 6.19
N GLN A 379 -4.15 -17.21 5.33
CA GLN A 379 -3.19 -16.18 5.76
C GLN A 379 -3.86 -15.12 6.63
N LEU A 380 -5.11 -14.76 6.31
CA LEU A 380 -5.88 -13.82 7.10
C LEU A 380 -6.20 -14.38 8.48
N GLU A 381 -6.59 -15.66 8.58
CA GLU A 381 -6.81 -16.31 9.88
C GLU A 381 -5.53 -16.27 10.73
N GLN A 382 -4.39 -16.63 10.15
CA GLN A 382 -3.10 -16.58 10.82
C GLN A 382 -2.77 -15.17 11.29
N LEU A 383 -2.88 -14.17 10.41
CA LEU A 383 -2.64 -12.77 10.71
C LEU A 383 -3.52 -12.28 11.87
N CYS A 384 -4.81 -12.59 11.86
CA CYS A 384 -5.74 -12.20 12.92
C CYS A 384 -5.39 -12.84 14.27
N ARG A 385 -4.98 -14.12 14.27
CA ARG A 385 -4.55 -14.82 15.50
C ARG A 385 -3.28 -14.24 16.09
N GLU A 386 -2.32 -13.87 15.24
CA GLU A 386 -1.06 -13.22 15.66
C GLU A 386 -1.30 -11.78 16.16
N ALA A 387 -2.16 -11.03 15.47
CA ALA A 387 -2.48 -9.64 15.81
C ALA A 387 -3.30 -9.49 17.10
N PHE A 388 -4.14 -10.49 17.42
CA PHE A 388 -5.02 -10.52 18.58
C PHE A 388 -4.88 -11.85 19.37
N PRO A 389 -3.73 -12.10 20.01
CA PRO A 389 -3.42 -13.41 20.62
C PRO A 389 -4.33 -13.77 21.80
N GLN A 390 -5.06 -12.79 22.35
CA GLN A 390 -5.97 -12.96 23.48
C GLN A 390 -7.45 -12.92 23.07
N ALA A 391 -7.73 -12.70 21.78
CA ALA A 391 -9.08 -12.69 21.25
C ALA A 391 -9.52 -14.10 20.85
N ALA A 392 -10.82 -14.33 20.84
CA ALA A 392 -11.38 -15.52 20.23
C ALA A 392 -11.54 -15.28 18.72
N VAL A 393 -10.73 -15.96 17.92
CA VAL A 393 -10.77 -15.88 16.45
C VAL A 393 -11.43 -17.15 15.88
N TYR A 394 -12.54 -16.95 15.17
CA TYR A 394 -13.35 -18.01 14.56
C TYR A 394 -13.36 -17.84 13.04
N ALA A 395 -13.06 -18.91 12.31
CA ALA A 395 -13.08 -18.94 10.85
C ALA A 395 -14.20 -19.84 10.31
N GLY A 396 -14.78 -19.48 9.17
CA GLY A 396 -15.76 -20.29 8.42
C GLY A 396 -17.07 -20.54 9.19
N SER A 397 -17.64 -19.50 9.81
CA SER A 397 -18.85 -19.60 10.63
C SER A 397 -20.10 -19.66 9.74
N MET A 398 -20.71 -20.84 9.58
CA MET A 398 -21.93 -21.00 8.80
C MET A 398 -23.18 -20.65 9.62
N TRP A 399 -24.01 -19.76 9.08
CA TRP A 399 -25.18 -19.20 9.75
C TRP A 399 -26.42 -19.16 8.83
N PRO A 400 -27.63 -19.35 9.38
CA PRO A 400 -28.86 -19.29 8.60
C PRO A 400 -29.24 -17.82 8.37
N GLY A 401 -29.22 -17.38 7.12
CA GLY A 401 -29.73 -16.07 6.74
C GLY A 401 -31.23 -16.09 6.44
N GLU A 402 -31.70 -14.99 5.86
CA GLU A 402 -33.10 -14.85 5.45
C GLU A 402 -33.51 -16.02 4.50
N ASN A 403 -34.73 -16.53 4.67
CA ASN A 403 -35.28 -17.68 3.96
C ASN A 403 -34.53 -19.02 4.17
N ASN A 404 -33.83 -19.20 5.30
CA ASN A 404 -33.03 -20.39 5.62
C ASN A 404 -31.90 -20.67 4.62
N LYS A 405 -31.50 -19.69 3.81
CA LYS A 405 -30.29 -19.81 2.97
C LYS A 405 -29.08 -19.81 3.90
N LEU A 406 -28.23 -20.83 3.77
CA LEU A 406 -27.01 -20.95 4.56
C LEU A 406 -25.95 -20.02 3.97
N TYR A 407 -25.45 -19.11 4.80
CA TYR A 407 -24.32 -18.25 4.50
C TYR A 407 -23.13 -18.65 5.39
N GLU A 408 -21.97 -18.12 5.06
CA GLU A 408 -20.72 -18.31 5.80
C GLU A 408 -20.09 -16.94 5.99
N ASN A 409 -19.59 -16.68 7.19
CA ASN A 409 -18.68 -15.59 7.47
C ASN A 409 -17.26 -16.14 7.48
N ASP A 410 -16.34 -15.47 6.80
CA ASP A 410 -14.97 -15.94 6.66
C ASP A 410 -14.23 -15.89 8.00
N ILE A 411 -14.15 -14.73 8.65
CA ILE A 411 -13.48 -14.57 9.96
C ILE A 411 -14.27 -13.62 10.87
N ILE A 412 -14.34 -13.96 12.16
CA ILE A 412 -14.75 -13.05 13.22
C ILE A 412 -13.75 -13.09 14.39
N ILE A 413 -13.33 -11.91 14.83
CA ILE A 413 -12.49 -11.69 16.01
C ILE A 413 -13.39 -11.15 17.10
N VAL A 414 -13.43 -11.83 18.25
CA VAL A 414 -14.17 -11.40 19.43
C VAL A 414 -13.21 -11.08 20.57
N ILE A 415 -13.25 -9.83 21.04
CA ILE A 415 -12.40 -9.35 22.13
C ILE A 415 -13.18 -8.39 23.04
N GLU A 416 -13.42 -8.82 24.28
CA GLU A 416 -14.28 -8.12 25.24
C GLU A 416 -15.67 -7.81 24.66
N SER A 417 -16.00 -6.53 24.49
CA SER A 417 -17.26 -6.03 23.92
C SER A 417 -17.19 -5.73 22.42
N PHE A 418 -16.03 -5.96 21.78
CA PHE A 418 -15.79 -5.69 20.37
C PHE A 418 -15.83 -6.99 19.54
N ALA A 419 -16.40 -6.87 18.34
CA ALA A 419 -16.35 -7.88 17.29
C ALA A 419 -15.87 -7.25 15.98
N ILE A 420 -14.82 -7.82 15.39
CA ILE A 420 -14.37 -7.46 14.03
C ILE A 420 -14.85 -8.57 13.11
N VAL A 421 -15.71 -8.22 12.15
CA VAL A 421 -16.33 -9.15 11.19
C VAL A 421 -15.68 -8.94 9.84
N ILE A 422 -14.93 -9.95 9.39
CA ILE A 422 -14.07 -9.85 8.22
C ILE A 422 -14.57 -10.80 7.13
N GLU A 423 -14.66 -10.29 5.90
CA GLU A 423 -14.98 -11.07 4.70
C GLU A 423 -13.84 -10.96 3.68
N ALA A 424 -13.41 -12.09 3.15
CA ALA A 424 -12.25 -12.25 2.29
C ALA A 424 -12.67 -12.38 0.82
N LYS A 425 -11.97 -11.69 -0.09
CA LYS A 425 -12.17 -11.78 -1.54
C LYS A 425 -10.86 -12.01 -2.27
N SER A 426 -10.68 -13.24 -2.76
CA SER A 426 -9.50 -13.64 -3.54
C SER A 426 -9.63 -13.34 -5.04
N GLY A 427 -10.72 -12.71 -5.47
CA GLY A 427 -10.97 -12.37 -6.88
C GLY A 427 -9.90 -11.41 -7.41
N SER A 428 -9.56 -11.55 -8.69
CA SER A 428 -8.60 -10.68 -9.37
C SER A 428 -9.32 -9.72 -10.31
N VAL A 429 -8.80 -8.49 -10.45
CA VAL A 429 -9.26 -7.59 -11.51
C VAL A 429 -8.93 -8.20 -12.87
N SER A 430 -9.98 -8.46 -13.67
CA SER A 430 -9.82 -9.06 -14.99
C SER A 430 -9.01 -8.16 -15.93
N PRO A 431 -8.25 -8.71 -16.90
CA PRO A 431 -7.48 -7.89 -17.84
C PRO A 431 -8.32 -6.82 -18.58
N PRO A 432 -9.56 -7.09 -19.02
CA PRO A 432 -10.42 -6.03 -19.57
C PRO A 432 -10.76 -4.92 -18.57
N ALA A 433 -10.99 -5.25 -17.30
CA ALA A 433 -11.28 -4.27 -16.26
C ALA A 433 -10.05 -3.40 -15.94
N LYS A 434 -8.85 -4.00 -15.88
CA LYS A 434 -7.57 -3.28 -15.77
C LYS A 434 -7.35 -2.28 -16.91
N ARG A 435 -7.84 -2.61 -18.11
CA ARG A 435 -7.85 -1.72 -19.29
C ARG A 435 -8.99 -0.69 -19.31
N GLY A 436 -9.76 -0.58 -18.23
CA GLY A 436 -10.83 0.42 -18.09
C GLY A 436 -12.12 0.06 -18.83
N ALA A 437 -12.39 -1.21 -19.13
CA ALA A 437 -13.69 -1.64 -19.67
C ALA A 437 -14.80 -1.43 -18.62
N SER A 438 -15.67 -0.45 -18.85
CA SER A 438 -16.63 0.07 -17.86
C SER A 438 -17.44 -1.02 -17.16
N GLU A 439 -18.24 -1.81 -17.91
CA GLU A 439 -19.10 -2.84 -17.32
C GLU A 439 -18.33 -3.91 -16.53
N ARG A 440 -17.12 -4.27 -17.00
CA ARG A 440 -16.27 -5.25 -16.32
C ARG A 440 -15.67 -4.68 -15.06
N LEU A 441 -15.27 -3.40 -15.08
CA LEU A 441 -14.76 -2.70 -13.91
C LEU A 441 -15.85 -2.55 -12.84
N THR A 442 -17.03 -2.06 -13.20
CA THR A 442 -18.18 -1.94 -12.30
C THR A 442 -18.51 -3.29 -11.65
N LYS A 443 -18.60 -4.36 -12.46
CA LYS A 443 -18.83 -5.71 -11.94
C LYS A 443 -17.75 -6.15 -10.95
N THR A 444 -16.49 -5.93 -11.30
CA THR A 444 -15.35 -6.31 -10.45
C THR A 444 -15.35 -5.56 -9.12
N LEU A 445 -15.63 -4.24 -9.14
CA LEU A 445 -15.68 -3.43 -7.92
C LEU A 445 -16.86 -3.83 -7.03
N LYS A 446 -18.03 -4.14 -7.61
CA LYS A 446 -19.16 -4.72 -6.85
C LYS A 446 -18.77 -6.04 -6.18
N GLU A 447 -18.11 -6.96 -6.91
CA GLU A 447 -17.67 -8.26 -6.37
C GLU A 447 -16.61 -8.14 -5.26
N LEU A 448 -15.68 -7.18 -5.37
CA LEU A 448 -14.54 -7.05 -4.46
C LEU A 448 -14.78 -6.12 -3.27
N ILE A 449 -15.73 -5.17 -3.35
CA ILE A 449 -15.97 -4.14 -2.33
C ILE A 449 -17.39 -4.22 -1.76
N ASP A 450 -18.39 -4.24 -2.63
CA ASP A 450 -19.80 -4.18 -2.22
C ASP A 450 -20.29 -5.48 -1.56
N GLU A 451 -20.02 -6.62 -2.22
CA GLU A 451 -20.39 -7.93 -1.71
C GLU A 451 -19.83 -8.26 -0.32
N PRO A 452 -18.51 -8.11 -0.05
CA PRO A 452 -17.99 -8.36 1.30
C PRO A 452 -18.59 -7.40 2.34
N SER A 453 -18.85 -6.14 1.98
CA SER A 453 -19.55 -5.19 2.87
C SER A 453 -20.95 -5.70 3.24
N GLU A 454 -21.74 -6.15 2.25
CA GLU A 454 -23.07 -6.72 2.50
C GLU A 454 -23.01 -8.01 3.33
N GLN A 455 -22.02 -8.87 3.09
CA GLN A 455 -21.84 -10.12 3.83
C GLN A 455 -21.53 -9.85 5.30
N ALA A 456 -20.57 -8.97 5.59
CA ALA A 456 -20.19 -8.60 6.95
C ALA A 456 -21.37 -7.96 7.71
N LEU A 457 -22.04 -6.98 7.09
CA LEU A 457 -23.16 -6.26 7.73
C LEU A 457 -24.36 -7.17 8.00
N ARG A 458 -24.67 -8.12 7.09
CA ARG A 458 -25.73 -9.11 7.33
C ARG A 458 -25.40 -10.02 8.50
N PHE A 459 -24.16 -10.47 8.63
CA PHE A 459 -23.75 -11.29 9.77
C PHE A 459 -23.78 -10.50 11.08
N ILE A 460 -23.33 -9.23 11.08
CA ILE A 460 -23.46 -8.33 12.23
C ILE A 460 -24.94 -8.19 12.64
N LYS A 461 -25.84 -7.96 11.69
CA LYS A 461 -27.29 -7.91 11.97
C LYS A 461 -27.79 -9.19 12.60
N TYR A 462 -27.39 -10.35 12.07
CA TYR A 462 -27.73 -11.65 12.64
C TYR A 462 -27.26 -11.80 14.09
N LEU A 463 -26.02 -11.41 14.41
CA LEU A 463 -25.47 -11.49 15.76
C LEU A 463 -26.21 -10.56 16.74
N LYS A 464 -26.56 -9.35 16.31
CA LYS A 464 -27.29 -8.36 17.13
C LYS A 464 -28.71 -8.81 17.49
N ILE A 465 -29.44 -9.43 16.56
CA ILE A 465 -30.83 -9.87 16.80
C ILE A 465 -30.92 -11.22 17.53
N ASN A 466 -29.81 -11.97 17.61
CA ASN A 466 -29.73 -13.26 18.31
C ASN A 466 -28.74 -13.17 19.49
N PRO A 467 -29.06 -12.47 20.58
CA PRO A 467 -28.19 -12.40 21.74
C PRO A 467 -28.09 -13.77 22.44
N GLY A 468 -26.90 -14.13 22.91
CA GLY A 468 -26.66 -15.38 23.63
C GLY A 468 -25.46 -16.16 23.10
N ARG A 469 -25.37 -17.42 23.52
CA ARG A 469 -24.34 -18.34 23.07
C ARG A 469 -24.79 -19.05 21.79
N LEU A 470 -24.24 -18.62 20.65
CA LEU A 470 -24.54 -19.13 19.33
C LEU A 470 -23.54 -20.23 18.93
N SER A 471 -24.03 -21.27 18.25
CA SER A 471 -23.22 -22.37 17.75
C SER A 471 -23.30 -22.42 16.23
N PHE A 472 -22.24 -22.00 15.56
CA PHE A 472 -22.12 -22.01 14.11
C PHE A 472 -21.39 -23.26 13.62
N LYS A 473 -21.94 -23.92 12.60
CA LYS A 473 -21.23 -25.04 11.97
C LYS A 473 -20.05 -24.51 11.15
N THR A 474 -18.99 -25.28 11.05
CA THR A 474 -17.86 -25.02 10.15
C THR A 474 -17.83 -26.07 9.04
N LYS A 475 -17.26 -25.75 7.87
CA LYS A 475 -17.11 -26.75 6.77
C LYS A 475 -16.30 -27.97 7.22
N LYS A 476 -15.32 -27.76 8.09
CA LYS A 476 -14.43 -28.78 8.66
C LYS A 476 -14.17 -28.46 10.13
N GLY A 477 -14.32 -29.45 11.01
CA GLY A 477 -13.94 -29.35 12.41
C GLY A 477 -15.10 -29.14 13.36
N LYS A 478 -14.82 -28.52 14.51
CA LYS A 478 -15.81 -28.25 15.57
C LYS A 478 -16.63 -27.01 15.22
N ASN A 479 -17.83 -26.93 15.78
CA ASN A 479 -18.64 -25.73 15.69
C ASN A 479 -17.92 -24.56 16.38
N ASN A 480 -18.04 -23.38 15.78
CA ASN A 480 -17.64 -22.12 16.40
C ASN A 480 -18.71 -21.74 17.42
N ILE A 481 -18.28 -21.40 18.63
CA ILE A 481 -19.18 -21.02 19.72
C ILE A 481 -18.92 -19.55 20.04
N ILE A 482 -19.86 -18.69 19.67
CA ILE A 482 -19.72 -17.24 19.82
C ILE A 482 -20.71 -16.78 20.88
N ASP A 483 -20.22 -16.14 21.94
CA ASP A 483 -21.07 -15.52 22.95
C ASP A 483 -21.29 -14.05 22.62
N THR A 484 -22.53 -13.71 22.27
CA THR A 484 -22.90 -12.35 21.85
C THR A 484 -23.43 -11.49 23.00
N GLN A 485 -23.56 -12.03 24.22
CA GLN A 485 -24.18 -11.32 25.36
C GLN A 485 -23.48 -10.00 25.71
N ASN A 486 -22.15 -9.97 25.61
CA ASN A 486 -21.34 -8.80 25.97
C ASN A 486 -20.90 -7.98 24.75
N LEU A 487 -21.25 -8.41 23.52
CA LEU A 487 -20.85 -7.70 22.30
C LEU A 487 -21.71 -6.48 22.09
N LYS A 488 -21.05 -5.33 22.00
CA LYS A 488 -21.67 -4.01 21.82
C LYS A 488 -21.23 -3.37 20.51
N PHE A 489 -19.96 -3.54 20.17
CA PHE A 489 -19.30 -2.79 19.11
C PHE A 489 -18.90 -3.74 17.97
N PHE A 490 -19.34 -3.45 16.75
CA PHE A 490 -19.11 -4.31 15.58
C PHE A 490 -18.43 -3.53 14.47
N ILE A 491 -17.29 -4.01 14.00
CA ILE A 491 -16.47 -3.37 12.96
C ILE A 491 -16.46 -4.32 11.74
N PRO A 492 -17.15 -3.98 10.63
CA PRO A 492 -17.06 -4.76 9.40
C PRO A 492 -15.76 -4.43 8.64
N LEU A 493 -15.19 -5.40 7.95
CA LEU A 493 -13.98 -5.23 7.14
C LEU A 493 -14.01 -6.15 5.92
N GLY A 494 -13.76 -5.59 4.73
CA GLY A 494 -13.47 -6.36 3.52
C GLY A 494 -11.96 -6.49 3.33
N VAL A 495 -11.48 -7.70 3.05
CA VAL A 495 -10.05 -7.95 2.77
C VAL A 495 -9.87 -8.61 1.41
N THR A 496 -9.03 -8.03 0.56
CA THR A 496 -8.74 -8.55 -0.78
C THR A 496 -7.34 -9.17 -0.88
N LEU A 497 -7.17 -10.17 -1.75
CA LEU A 497 -5.82 -10.68 -2.08
C LEU A 497 -5.09 -9.75 -3.05
N SER A 498 -5.82 -9.10 -3.95
CA SER A 498 -5.27 -8.16 -4.92
C SER A 498 -5.47 -6.72 -4.45
N HIS A 499 -4.44 -5.89 -4.63
CA HIS A 499 -4.51 -4.45 -4.36
C HIS A 499 -5.38 -3.76 -5.42
N LEU A 500 -6.27 -2.86 -4.98
CA LEU A 500 -7.11 -2.04 -5.86
C LEU A 500 -6.63 -0.59 -5.95
N GLY A 501 -5.49 -0.26 -5.35
CA GLY A 501 -4.97 1.11 -5.34
C GLY A 501 -5.80 2.00 -4.43
N GLY A 502 -5.81 3.30 -4.75
CA GLY A 502 -6.72 4.25 -4.12
C GLY A 502 -8.19 3.83 -4.24
N LEU A 503 -8.61 3.03 -5.23
CA LEU A 503 -10.03 2.68 -5.39
C LEU A 503 -10.62 1.90 -4.21
N SER A 504 -9.83 1.08 -3.51
CA SER A 504 -10.31 0.41 -2.28
C SER A 504 -10.41 1.34 -1.09
N ALA A 505 -9.61 2.42 -1.10
CA ALA A 505 -9.55 3.39 -0.04
C ALA A 505 -10.45 4.62 -0.26
N ASN A 506 -11.01 4.85 -1.45
CA ASN A 506 -11.82 6.03 -1.77
C ASN A 506 -13.23 5.61 -2.23
N LEU A 507 -14.03 5.09 -1.30
CA LEU A 507 -15.34 4.49 -1.54
C LEU A 507 -16.41 5.51 -1.94
N LYS A 508 -16.34 6.74 -1.41
CA LYS A 508 -17.25 7.83 -1.82
C LYS A 508 -17.20 8.09 -3.32
N MET A 509 -16.00 8.08 -3.90
CA MET A 509 -15.82 8.24 -5.34
C MET A 509 -16.52 7.14 -6.14
N LEU A 510 -16.65 5.93 -5.61
CA LEU A 510 -17.38 4.83 -6.27
C LEU A 510 -18.91 5.03 -6.19
N ILE A 511 -19.40 5.63 -5.11
CA ILE A 511 -20.82 6.00 -4.94
C ILE A 511 -21.17 7.15 -5.91
N GLU A 512 -20.37 8.21 -5.92
CA GLU A 512 -20.53 9.37 -6.81
C GLU A 512 -20.44 8.99 -8.29
N ALA A 513 -19.61 7.98 -8.61
CA ALA A 513 -19.51 7.39 -9.95
C ALA A 513 -20.74 6.56 -10.37
N GLY A 514 -21.72 6.34 -9.48
CA GLY A 514 -22.85 5.44 -9.72
C GLY A 514 -22.43 3.97 -9.88
N ILE A 515 -21.24 3.60 -9.40
CA ILE A 515 -20.76 2.21 -9.40
C ILE A 515 -21.37 1.46 -8.23
N LEU A 516 -21.51 2.11 -7.08
CA LEU A 516 -22.13 1.57 -5.88
C LEU A 516 -23.45 2.29 -5.58
N ASP A 517 -24.50 1.51 -5.34
CA ASP A 517 -25.86 2.01 -5.13
C ASP A 517 -26.21 2.01 -3.62
N LYS A 518 -25.32 2.52 -2.77
CA LYS A 518 -25.41 2.47 -1.30
C LYS A 518 -24.92 3.76 -0.63
N GLU A 519 -25.40 4.02 0.57
CA GLU A 519 -24.83 5.07 1.42
C GLU A 519 -23.43 4.64 1.90
N ILE A 520 -22.52 5.60 2.11
CA ILE A 520 -21.15 5.31 2.56
C ILE A 520 -21.13 4.53 3.88
N THR A 521 -22.09 4.81 4.75
CA THR A 521 -22.27 4.12 6.02
C THR A 521 -22.53 2.62 5.80
N GLU A 522 -23.22 2.23 4.73
CA GLU A 522 -23.56 0.85 4.35
C GLU A 522 -22.41 0.08 3.69
N LEU A 523 -21.22 0.68 3.64
CA LEU A 523 -20.01 0.03 3.18
C LEU A 523 -19.06 -0.27 4.35
N ALA A 524 -18.38 -1.40 4.23
CA ALA A 524 -17.23 -1.72 5.07
C ALA A 524 -15.97 -1.15 4.40
N PRO A 525 -14.97 -0.68 5.18
CA PRO A 525 -13.66 -0.42 4.63
C PRO A 525 -13.12 -1.65 3.89
N SER A 526 -12.44 -1.43 2.78
CA SER A 526 -11.80 -2.48 1.98
C SER A 526 -10.30 -2.24 1.92
N MET A 527 -9.50 -3.23 2.27
CA MET A 527 -8.03 -3.15 2.19
C MET A 527 -7.42 -4.47 1.74
N SER A 528 -6.20 -4.43 1.20
CA SER A 528 -5.52 -5.66 0.81
C SER A 528 -4.98 -6.42 2.04
N LEU A 529 -4.75 -7.72 1.90
CA LEU A 529 -4.06 -8.52 2.93
C LEU A 529 -2.72 -7.90 3.33
N THR A 530 -1.96 -7.38 2.36
CA THR A 530 -0.64 -6.80 2.58
C THR A 530 -0.72 -5.47 3.33
N ASP A 531 -1.74 -4.66 3.08
CA ASP A 531 -1.94 -3.42 3.85
C ASP A 531 -2.34 -3.72 5.28
N LEU A 532 -3.25 -4.69 5.49
CA LEU A 532 -3.67 -5.11 6.82
C LEU A 532 -2.51 -5.68 7.65
N GLN A 533 -1.57 -6.39 7.01
CA GLN A 533 -0.32 -6.84 7.65
C GLN A 533 0.50 -5.65 8.17
N ILE A 534 0.64 -4.59 7.37
CA ILE A 534 1.38 -3.37 7.74
C ILE A 534 0.66 -2.64 8.88
N VAL A 535 -0.67 -2.49 8.78
CA VAL A 535 -1.51 -1.89 9.84
C VAL A 535 -1.30 -2.62 11.17
N PHE A 536 -1.35 -3.96 11.18
CA PHE A 536 -1.19 -4.74 12.41
C PHE A 536 0.24 -4.77 12.95
N ASP A 537 1.25 -4.60 12.10
CA ASP A 537 2.64 -4.48 12.54
C ASP A 537 2.93 -3.12 13.17
N LEU A 538 2.50 -2.03 12.53
CA LEU A 538 2.72 -0.66 13.00
C LEU A 538 1.87 -0.33 14.25
N LEU A 539 0.70 -0.96 14.41
CA LEU A 539 -0.18 -0.77 15.56
C LEU A 539 -0.12 -1.99 16.51
N PRO A 540 0.87 -2.06 17.42
CA PRO A 540 1.09 -3.26 18.25
C PRO A 540 -0.07 -3.58 19.19
N ALA A 541 -0.70 -2.58 19.80
CA ALA A 541 -1.70 -2.78 20.82
C ALA A 541 -3.08 -3.09 20.21
N ALA A 542 -3.81 -4.05 20.79
CA ALA A 542 -5.19 -4.35 20.38
C ALA A 542 -6.10 -3.11 20.31
N PRO A 543 -6.10 -2.17 21.29
CA PRO A 543 -6.92 -0.97 21.20
C PRO A 543 -6.53 -0.06 20.02
N GLN A 544 -5.24 0.03 19.64
CA GLN A 544 -4.82 0.83 18.50
C GLN A 544 -5.33 0.25 17.18
N LYS A 545 -5.28 -1.08 17.01
CA LYS A 545 -5.83 -1.78 15.83
C LYS A 545 -7.33 -1.57 15.71
N ILE A 546 -8.07 -1.75 16.81
CA ILE A 546 -9.53 -1.55 16.86
C ILE A 546 -9.87 -0.09 16.56
N HIS A 547 -9.13 0.85 17.14
CA HIS A 547 -9.34 2.28 16.93
C HIS A 547 -9.10 2.67 15.47
N TYR A 548 -8.00 2.22 14.87
CA TYR A 548 -7.71 2.47 13.46
C TYR A 548 -8.83 1.94 12.54
N LEU A 549 -9.19 0.66 12.66
CA LEU A 549 -10.21 0.05 11.77
C LEU A 549 -11.56 0.76 11.87
N GLN A 550 -11.95 1.20 13.06
CA GLN A 550 -13.19 1.96 13.23
C GLN A 550 -13.06 3.40 12.70
N ARG A 551 -12.01 4.13 13.09
CA ARG A 551 -11.80 5.52 12.67
C ARG A 551 -11.58 5.64 11.16
N ARG A 552 -10.95 4.66 10.55
CA ARG A 552 -10.81 4.53 9.09
C ARG A 552 -12.16 4.54 8.38
N ARG A 553 -13.16 3.85 8.94
CA ARG A 553 -14.55 3.84 8.43
C ARG A 553 -15.25 5.19 8.62
N GLU A 554 -15.01 5.84 9.75
CA GLU A 554 -15.65 7.13 10.08
C GLU A 554 -15.06 8.28 9.24
N ILE A 555 -13.73 8.35 9.07
CA ILE A 555 -13.08 9.35 8.23
C ILE A 555 -13.55 9.27 6.78
N GLU A 556 -13.75 8.06 6.25
CA GLU A 556 -14.31 7.86 4.90
C GLU A 556 -15.66 8.54 4.73
N ALA A 557 -16.51 8.55 5.77
CA ALA A 557 -17.83 9.14 5.70
C ALA A 557 -17.78 10.68 5.78
N HIS A 558 -16.88 11.24 6.60
CA HIS A 558 -16.88 12.67 6.88
C HIS A 558 -15.96 13.49 5.98
N ILE A 559 -14.88 12.90 5.47
CA ILE A 559 -13.82 13.62 4.77
C ILE A 559 -13.72 13.15 3.32
N ASP A 560 -13.46 14.09 2.42
CA ASP A 560 -13.07 13.78 1.04
C ASP A 560 -11.55 13.85 0.94
N TYR A 561 -10.94 12.82 0.35
CA TYR A 561 -9.49 12.74 0.23
C TYR A 561 -9.08 11.92 -0.99
N MET A 562 -7.78 11.89 -1.26
CA MET A 562 -7.15 10.98 -2.20
C MET A 562 -5.89 10.39 -1.59
N GLY A 563 -5.80 9.06 -1.59
CA GLY A 563 -4.67 8.29 -1.08
C GLY A 563 -5.00 6.80 -1.02
N ASP A 564 -3.99 5.97 -0.77
CA ASP A 564 -4.17 4.55 -0.48
C ASP A 564 -4.24 4.25 1.04
N GLU A 565 -4.35 2.97 1.40
CA GLU A 565 -4.50 2.57 2.80
C GLU A 565 -3.24 2.85 3.63
N ILE A 566 -2.05 2.85 3.02
CA ILE A 566 -0.79 3.12 3.72
C ILE A 566 -0.59 4.63 3.91
N ASP A 567 -1.03 5.45 2.95
CA ASP A 567 -1.13 6.91 3.11
C ASP A 567 -2.03 7.27 4.31
N LEU A 568 -3.19 6.60 4.42
CA LEU A 568 -4.12 6.77 5.54
C LEU A 568 -3.55 6.29 6.86
N LEU A 569 -2.82 5.18 6.88
CA LEU A 569 -2.12 4.70 8.07
C LEU A 569 -1.05 5.71 8.53
N ALA A 570 -0.29 6.29 7.60
CA ALA A 570 0.69 7.33 7.91
C ALA A 570 -0.01 8.57 8.49
N TRP A 571 -1.16 8.98 7.93
CA TRP A 571 -1.96 10.08 8.48
C TRP A 571 -2.52 9.76 9.87
N TYR A 572 -2.96 8.53 10.10
CA TYR A 572 -3.39 8.07 11.42
C TYR A 572 -2.25 8.08 12.44
N ILE A 573 -1.04 7.66 12.08
CA ILE A 573 0.12 7.69 12.99
C ILE A 573 0.43 9.12 13.45
N ASP A 574 0.27 10.11 12.57
CA ASP A 574 0.52 11.51 12.89
C ASP A 574 -0.59 12.14 13.75
N SER A 575 -1.85 11.75 13.53
CA SER A 575 -3.02 12.50 14.04
C SER A 575 -4.00 11.69 14.88
N GLY A 576 -3.93 10.36 14.89
CA GLY A 576 -4.97 9.49 15.44
C GLY A 576 -6.33 9.64 14.76
N PHE A 577 -6.39 10.33 13.61
CA PHE A 577 -7.62 10.85 13.03
C PHE A 577 -8.43 11.74 14.00
N THR A 578 -7.76 12.49 14.88
CA THR A 578 -8.40 13.48 15.76
C THR A 578 -8.28 14.87 15.14
N LEU A 579 -9.17 15.21 14.22
CA LEU A 579 -9.12 16.45 13.42
C LEU A 579 -10.05 17.55 13.94
N GLY A 580 -10.74 17.32 15.06
CA GLY A 580 -11.65 18.31 15.66
C GLY A 580 -12.88 18.59 14.78
N THR A 581 -13.22 19.87 14.62
CA THR A 581 -14.34 20.30 13.76
C THR A 581 -14.02 20.17 12.27
N ALA A 582 -12.74 20.22 11.89
CA ALA A 582 -12.30 20.16 10.49
C ALA A 582 -12.71 18.86 9.78
N GLU A 583 -12.93 17.77 10.53
CA GLU A 583 -13.45 16.51 10.00
C GLU A 583 -14.86 16.62 9.43
N TYR A 584 -15.68 17.54 9.94
CA TYR A 584 -17.10 17.67 9.58
C TYR A 584 -17.38 18.94 8.77
N GLU A 585 -16.33 19.63 8.32
CA GLU A 585 -16.44 20.80 7.45
C GLU A 585 -16.48 20.33 5.98
N GLU A 586 -17.64 20.48 5.32
CA GLU A 586 -17.93 20.00 3.94
C GLU A 586 -16.98 20.52 2.84
N LYS A 587 -15.99 21.36 3.16
CA LYS A 587 -15.14 22.05 2.17
C LYS A 587 -13.72 21.53 2.06
N ASN A 588 -13.32 20.55 2.87
CA ASN A 588 -11.94 20.10 2.93
C ASN A 588 -11.71 18.84 2.09
N PHE A 589 -10.99 18.99 0.98
CA PHE A 589 -10.40 17.86 0.26
C PHE A 589 -8.94 17.69 0.70
N TYR A 590 -8.57 16.48 1.12
CA TYR A 590 -7.20 16.17 1.55
C TYR A 590 -6.47 15.34 0.51
N GLU A 591 -5.46 15.92 -0.13
CA GLU A 591 -4.53 15.17 -0.98
C GLU A 591 -3.41 14.60 -0.10
N ILE A 592 -3.44 13.28 0.14
CA ILE A 592 -2.50 12.57 1.02
C ILE A 592 -1.66 11.53 0.27
N THR A 593 -1.73 11.49 -1.07
CA THR A 593 -0.89 10.60 -1.87
C THR A 593 0.59 10.80 -1.54
N LEU A 594 1.36 9.71 -1.51
CA LEU A 594 2.77 9.61 -1.12
C LEU A 594 3.04 9.75 0.39
N LYS A 595 2.04 9.95 1.25
CA LYS A 595 2.28 10.00 2.70
C LYS A 595 2.82 8.68 3.25
N SER A 596 2.52 7.56 2.60
CA SER A 596 3.10 6.22 2.81
C SER A 596 4.63 6.20 2.82
N LYS A 597 5.30 7.10 2.08
CA LYS A 597 6.77 7.24 2.06
C LYS A 597 7.39 7.52 3.42
N GLU A 598 6.61 8.07 4.36
CA GLU A 598 7.07 8.25 5.75
C GLU A 598 7.31 6.92 6.48
N LEU A 599 6.65 5.85 6.03
CA LEU A 599 6.69 4.51 6.63
C LEU A 599 7.70 3.58 5.93
N ASP A 600 8.08 3.87 4.68
CA ASP A 600 9.01 3.09 3.88
C ASP A 600 10.34 2.76 4.58
N PRO A 601 11.02 3.72 5.27
CA PRO A 601 12.24 3.41 5.99
C PRO A 601 12.08 2.27 6.99
N TYR A 602 10.98 2.27 7.75
CA TYR A 602 10.70 1.24 8.74
C TYR A 602 10.35 -0.09 8.09
N ILE A 603 9.41 -0.09 7.14
CA ILE A 603 8.87 -1.30 6.54
C ILE A 603 9.97 -2.05 5.78
N ILE A 604 10.75 -1.35 4.95
CA ILE A 604 11.82 -1.95 4.18
C ILE A 604 13.00 -2.34 5.09
N GLY A 605 13.48 -1.43 5.95
CA GLY A 605 14.63 -1.72 6.80
C GLY A 605 14.37 -2.85 7.80
N LYS A 606 13.16 -2.94 8.37
CA LYS A 606 12.77 -4.09 9.22
C LYS A 606 12.85 -5.41 8.44
N SER A 607 12.40 -5.44 7.19
CA SER A 607 12.45 -6.64 6.35
C SER A 607 13.88 -7.10 6.03
N GLU A 608 14.83 -6.16 6.00
CA GLU A 608 16.27 -6.42 5.82
C GLU A 608 16.99 -6.76 7.15
N GLY A 609 16.25 -6.82 8.27
CA GLY A 609 16.82 -7.07 9.59
C GLY A 609 17.54 -5.86 10.20
N GLU A 610 17.34 -4.66 9.65
CA GLU A 610 17.83 -3.41 10.24
C GLU A 610 17.04 -3.06 11.50
N ILE A 611 17.74 -2.52 12.51
CA ILE A 611 17.10 -2.02 13.73
C ILE A 611 16.69 -0.56 13.46
N ILE A 612 15.40 -0.37 13.16
CA ILE A 612 14.80 0.94 12.91
C ILE A 612 13.68 1.19 13.92
N GLU A 613 13.58 2.42 14.39
CA GLU A 613 12.50 2.84 15.29
C GLU A 613 11.15 2.69 14.59
N ARG A 614 10.20 2.05 15.27
CA ARG A 614 8.85 1.87 14.74
C ARG A 614 8.10 3.20 14.74
N PRO A 615 7.54 3.64 13.60
CA PRO A 615 6.59 4.73 13.57
C PRO A 615 5.42 4.41 14.50
N SER A 616 5.15 5.30 15.45
CA SER A 616 4.12 5.09 16.48
C SER A 616 3.21 6.30 16.56
N LEU A 617 1.95 6.05 16.91
CA LEU A 617 0.96 7.10 17.15
C LEU A 617 1.53 8.20 18.06
N LYS A 618 1.38 9.45 17.66
CA LYS A 618 1.86 10.60 18.41
C LYS A 618 1.06 10.80 19.70
N LEU A 619 1.62 10.36 20.84
CA LEU A 619 1.01 10.42 22.17
C LEU A 619 1.95 11.10 23.17
N THR A 620 1.41 11.73 24.21
CA THR A 620 2.26 12.19 25.32
C THR A 620 2.79 10.99 26.12
N PRO A 621 3.92 11.13 26.85
CA PRO A 621 4.43 10.06 27.70
C PRO A 621 3.42 9.58 28.73
N TRP A 622 2.68 10.50 29.36
CA TRP A 622 1.66 10.15 30.34
C TRP A 622 0.52 9.35 29.73
N TRP A 623 0.06 9.73 28.52
CA TRP A 623 -0.97 8.97 27.79
C TRP A 623 -0.52 7.55 27.44
N THR A 624 0.72 7.44 26.95
CA THR A 624 1.33 6.16 26.60
C THR A 624 1.34 5.22 27.80
N ASP A 625 1.73 5.73 28.98
CA ASP A 625 1.77 4.94 30.20
C ASP A 625 0.38 4.59 30.73
N ILE A 626 -0.63 5.47 30.57
CA ILE A 626 -2.03 5.17 30.91
C ILE A 626 -2.52 3.98 30.08
N LEU A 627 -2.33 4.02 28.75
CA LEU A 627 -2.73 2.95 27.84
C LEU A 627 -2.01 1.65 28.16
N ALA A 628 -0.70 1.69 28.40
CA ALA A 628 0.08 0.53 28.79
C ALA A 628 -0.41 -0.09 30.12
N ARG A 629 -0.81 0.74 31.09
CA ARG A 629 -1.40 0.27 32.34
C ARG A 629 -2.80 -0.33 32.15
N LEU A 630 -3.60 0.21 31.25
CA LEU A 630 -4.91 -0.37 30.91
C LEU A 630 -4.76 -1.75 30.28
N GLU A 631 -3.88 -1.87 29.29
CA GLU A 631 -3.62 -3.12 28.58
C GLU A 631 -2.98 -4.20 29.47
N SER A 632 -2.11 -3.82 30.41
CA SER A 632 -1.49 -4.77 31.34
C SER A 632 -2.44 -5.20 32.47
N SER A 633 -3.28 -4.29 32.98
CA SER A 633 -4.18 -4.60 34.09
C SER A 633 -5.47 -5.29 33.65
N LYS A 634 -5.91 -5.08 32.40
CA LYS A 634 -7.12 -5.67 31.79
C LYS A 634 -8.33 -5.66 32.71
N LYS A 635 -8.52 -4.56 33.44
CA LYS A 635 -9.71 -4.37 34.26
C LYS A 635 -10.93 -4.20 33.37
N GLN A 636 -12.12 -4.29 33.96
CA GLN A 636 -13.37 -4.10 33.24
C GLN A 636 -13.33 -2.82 32.37
N MET A 637 -13.80 -2.95 31.12
CA MET A 637 -13.86 -1.87 30.12
C MET A 637 -12.51 -1.27 29.71
N TRP A 638 -11.39 -2.00 29.86
CA TRP A 638 -10.07 -1.48 29.49
C TRP A 638 -9.97 -1.12 28.00
N LEU A 639 -10.63 -1.87 27.11
CA LEU A 639 -10.62 -1.58 25.66
C LEU A 639 -11.44 -0.34 25.32
N GLU A 640 -12.65 -0.21 25.86
CA GLU A 640 -13.50 0.96 25.68
C GLU A 640 -12.81 2.22 26.23
N ASN A 641 -12.21 2.14 27.41
CA ASN A 641 -11.45 3.24 28.00
C ASN A 641 -10.23 3.61 27.15
N SER A 642 -9.52 2.61 26.62
CA SER A 642 -8.38 2.85 25.72
C SER A 642 -8.84 3.48 24.40
N PHE A 643 -9.96 3.02 23.83
CA PHE A 643 -10.56 3.58 22.62
C PHE A 643 -10.96 5.04 22.81
N LEU A 644 -11.58 5.40 23.94
CA LEU A 644 -11.91 6.79 24.28
C LEU A 644 -10.63 7.64 24.38
N LEU A 645 -9.60 7.15 25.07
CA LEU A 645 -8.32 7.86 25.19
C LEU A 645 -7.63 8.09 23.84
N LEU A 646 -7.76 7.14 22.91
CA LEU A 646 -7.22 7.26 21.55
C LEU A 646 -7.99 8.27 20.68
N ASN A 647 -9.21 8.67 21.08
CA ASN A 647 -9.96 9.76 20.43
C ASN A 647 -9.57 11.16 20.93
N ILE A 648 -8.61 11.28 21.84
CA ILE A 648 -8.09 12.57 22.32
C ILE A 648 -6.79 12.87 21.59
N GLY A 649 -6.74 13.97 20.84
CA GLY A 649 -5.57 14.34 20.02
C GLY A 649 -4.36 14.77 20.84
N TYR A 650 -3.17 14.75 20.24
CA TYR A 650 -1.92 15.04 20.95
C TYR A 650 -1.92 16.41 21.62
N GLU A 651 -2.37 17.46 20.93
CA GLU A 651 -2.46 18.81 21.50
C GLU A 651 -3.46 18.87 22.67
N GLU A 652 -4.57 18.14 22.57
CA GLU A 652 -5.61 18.06 23.61
C GLU A 652 -5.10 17.30 24.85
N GLN A 653 -4.32 16.23 24.65
CA GLN A 653 -3.62 15.52 25.73
C GLN A 653 -2.71 16.46 26.51
N GLN A 654 -1.92 17.28 25.80
CA GLN A 654 -1.03 18.27 26.42
C GLN A 654 -1.81 19.31 27.23
N GLN A 655 -2.91 19.83 26.68
CA GLN A 655 -3.79 20.78 27.39
C GLN A 655 -4.36 20.17 28.66
N PHE A 656 -4.90 18.95 28.57
CA PHE A 656 -5.46 18.24 29.72
C PHE A 656 -4.41 17.98 30.81
N GLU A 657 -3.19 17.60 30.42
CA GLU A 657 -2.07 17.44 31.35
C GLU A 657 -1.72 18.73 32.09
N ILE A 658 -1.68 19.87 31.38
CA ILE A 658 -1.42 21.17 31.99
C ILE A 658 -2.51 21.51 33.00
N MET A 659 -3.79 21.37 32.61
CA MET A 659 -4.93 21.65 33.48
C MET A 659 -4.91 20.80 34.76
N ILE A 660 -4.55 19.52 34.67
CA ILE A 660 -4.41 18.65 35.85
C ILE A 660 -3.25 19.11 36.74
N LYS A 661 -2.08 19.39 36.15
CA LYS A 661 -0.89 19.83 36.91
C LYS A 661 -1.18 21.13 37.66
N GLU A 662 -1.82 22.10 37.01
CA GLU A 662 -2.24 23.36 37.63
C GLU A 662 -3.25 23.15 38.77
N LEU A 663 -4.23 22.25 38.59
CA LEU A 663 -5.19 21.93 39.66
C LEU A 663 -4.48 21.26 40.85
N ILE A 664 -3.58 20.30 40.62
CA ILE A 664 -2.79 19.65 41.68
C ILE A 664 -1.98 20.70 42.45
N ASP A 665 -1.34 21.64 41.76
CA ASP A 665 -0.55 22.70 42.39
C ASP A 665 -1.41 23.64 43.25
N ARG A 666 -2.60 24.01 42.77
CA ARG A 666 -3.55 24.82 43.57
C ARG A 666 -4.00 24.07 44.82
N ILE A 667 -4.30 22.77 44.72
CA ILE A 667 -4.70 21.95 45.88
C ILE A 667 -3.55 21.84 46.90
N LYS A 668 -2.31 21.66 46.43
CA LYS A 668 -1.11 21.61 47.30
C LYS A 668 -0.85 22.93 48.01
N LYS A 669 -1.07 24.07 47.34
CA LYS A 669 -0.94 25.42 47.90
C LYS A 669 -2.12 25.86 48.77
N GLY A 670 -3.19 25.05 48.86
CA GLY A 670 -4.41 25.41 49.59
C GLY A 670 -5.21 26.54 48.94
N GLN A 671 -5.12 26.67 47.61
CA GLN A 671 -5.75 27.74 46.82
C GLN A 671 -7.11 27.34 46.22
N THR A 672 -7.66 26.20 46.65
CA THR A 672 -8.97 25.70 46.23
C THR A 672 -9.99 25.86 47.36
N THR A 673 -11.22 26.22 47.02
CA THR A 673 -12.30 26.47 47.99
C THR A 673 -13.10 25.22 48.34
N ASP A 674 -13.28 24.32 47.37
CA ASP A 674 -14.05 23.10 47.57
C ASP A 674 -13.18 21.97 48.14
N PRO A 675 -13.75 21.06 48.96
CA PRO A 675 -13.03 19.88 49.42
C PRO A 675 -12.64 18.98 48.24
N HIS A 676 -13.54 18.76 47.29
CA HIS A 676 -13.32 17.95 46.11
C HIS A 676 -13.28 18.84 44.88
N ASN A 677 -12.19 18.77 44.12
CA ASN A 677 -12.00 19.57 42.92
C ASN A 677 -11.66 18.63 41.77
N TYR A 678 -12.21 18.89 40.59
CA TYR A 678 -11.91 18.16 39.38
C TYR A 678 -11.89 19.12 38.20
N ILE A 679 -11.23 18.72 37.12
CA ILE A 679 -11.39 19.35 35.82
C ILE A 679 -12.24 18.46 34.93
N GLU A 680 -13.04 19.06 34.08
CA GLU A 680 -13.69 18.39 32.96
C GLU A 680 -13.11 18.93 31.66
N PHE A 681 -12.80 18.03 30.75
CA PHE A 681 -12.34 18.32 29.40
C PHE A 681 -13.28 17.63 28.42
N ASN A 682 -13.99 18.45 27.65
CA ASN A 682 -14.88 17.99 26.60
C ASN A 682 -14.14 18.09 25.28
N ASN A 683 -14.16 17.03 24.46
CA ASN A 683 -13.75 17.22 23.07
C ASN A 683 -14.85 18.00 22.33
N ASN A 684 -14.46 18.89 21.42
CA ASN A 684 -15.35 19.89 20.82
C ASN A 684 -16.16 19.37 19.63
N THR A 685 -16.33 18.05 19.49
CA THR A 685 -16.97 17.43 18.32
C THR A 685 -18.33 16.85 18.70
N PRO A 686 -19.46 17.45 18.27
CA PRO A 686 -20.81 16.98 18.62
C PRO A 686 -21.07 15.51 18.29
N GLN A 687 -20.54 15.03 17.16
CA GLN A 687 -20.72 13.67 16.66
C GLN A 687 -19.95 12.62 17.47
N ARG A 688 -18.90 13.03 18.20
CA ARG A 688 -18.05 12.15 19.03
C ARG A 688 -17.77 12.78 20.39
N ARG A 689 -18.82 13.20 21.10
CA ARG A 689 -18.68 13.88 22.39
C ARG A 689 -18.23 12.93 23.50
N TYR A 690 -16.96 13.04 23.89
CA TYR A 690 -16.35 12.36 25.03
C TYR A 690 -15.99 13.37 26.12
N VAL A 691 -16.13 12.96 27.38
CA VAL A 691 -15.75 13.78 28.53
C VAL A 691 -14.64 13.08 29.29
N LEU A 692 -13.51 13.76 29.42
CA LEU A 692 -12.40 13.34 30.24
C LEU A 692 -12.35 14.15 31.53
N ILE A 693 -12.22 13.47 32.65
CA ILE A 693 -12.29 14.09 33.98
C ILE A 693 -11.01 13.81 34.74
N GLY A 694 -10.34 14.88 35.18
CA GLY A 694 -9.16 14.80 36.04
C GLY A 694 -9.56 15.05 37.49
N TYR A 695 -9.45 14.04 38.35
CA TYR A 695 -9.84 14.13 39.76
C TYR A 695 -8.65 13.92 40.71
N PRO A 696 -7.88 14.99 41.01
CA PRO A 696 -6.87 14.93 42.05
C PRO A 696 -7.50 14.95 43.45
N TYR A 697 -7.04 14.07 44.34
CA TYR A 697 -7.54 13.94 45.71
C TYR A 697 -6.43 13.62 46.71
N LYS A 698 -6.65 13.93 48.00
CA LYS A 698 -5.74 13.65 49.13
C LYS A 698 -6.11 12.34 49.84
N ASN A 699 -5.19 11.80 50.63
CA ASN A 699 -5.43 10.60 51.46
C ASN A 699 -6.61 10.77 52.42
N GLU A 700 -6.79 11.98 52.97
CA GLU A 700 -7.89 12.32 53.89
C GLU A 700 -9.28 12.17 53.23
N GLN A 701 -9.33 12.14 51.89
CA GLN A 701 -10.55 12.09 51.09
C GLN A 701 -10.89 10.68 50.59
N LEU A 702 -10.08 9.67 50.94
CA LEU A 702 -10.21 8.31 50.44
C LEU A 702 -11.59 7.70 50.74
N ASP A 703 -12.14 7.95 51.92
CA ASP A 703 -13.43 7.37 52.36
C ASP A 703 -14.62 7.92 51.55
N GLN A 704 -14.52 9.16 51.07
CA GLN A 704 -15.57 9.83 50.28
C GLN A 704 -15.35 9.68 48.77
N ARG A 705 -14.11 9.35 48.35
CA ARG A 705 -13.67 9.34 46.95
C ARG A 705 -14.61 8.61 46.01
N ASN A 706 -15.05 7.40 46.37
CA ASN A 706 -15.89 6.59 45.47
C ASN A 706 -17.29 7.19 45.30
N GLY A 707 -17.87 7.78 46.36
CA GLY A 707 -19.15 8.48 46.28
C GLY A 707 -19.05 9.71 45.37
N ILE A 708 -18.01 10.51 45.55
CA ILE A 708 -17.75 11.68 44.69
C ILE A 708 -17.51 11.27 43.22
N ILE A 709 -16.78 10.18 42.97
CA ILE A 709 -16.61 9.65 41.60
C ILE A 709 -17.96 9.28 40.99
N GLN A 710 -18.85 8.64 41.75
CA GLN A 710 -20.19 8.32 41.27
C GLN A 710 -20.96 9.61 40.96
N ASP A 711 -21.01 10.56 41.89
CA ASP A 711 -21.73 11.83 41.73
C ASP A 711 -21.26 12.60 40.49
N ILE A 712 -19.95 12.67 40.25
CA ILE A 712 -19.36 13.31 39.07
C ILE A 712 -19.81 12.63 37.76
N LEU A 713 -19.84 11.30 37.74
CA LEU A 713 -20.18 10.51 36.56
C LEU A 713 -21.70 10.45 36.31
N SER A 714 -22.54 10.52 37.34
CA SER A 714 -24.01 10.43 37.21
C SER A 714 -24.72 11.77 37.04
N ASN A 715 -24.01 12.88 36.88
CA ASN A 715 -24.62 14.20 36.68
C ASN A 715 -25.45 14.23 35.36
N GLU A 716 -26.77 14.48 35.48
CA GLU A 716 -27.78 14.38 34.41
C GLU A 716 -27.64 15.42 33.28
N GLU A 717 -26.86 16.50 33.45
CA GLU A 717 -26.67 17.57 32.44
C GLU A 717 -25.90 17.15 31.17
N LYS A 718 -25.71 15.84 30.95
CA LYS A 718 -24.78 15.27 29.95
C LYS A 718 -25.50 14.48 28.84
N ALA A 719 -26.67 14.95 28.41
CA ALA A 719 -27.32 14.45 27.19
C ALA A 719 -26.32 14.50 26.00
N ASP A 720 -26.32 13.45 25.19
CA ASP A 720 -25.48 13.26 23.98
C ASP A 720 -23.98 12.99 24.19
N VAL A 721 -23.54 12.64 25.41
CA VAL A 721 -22.17 12.17 25.66
C VAL A 721 -22.05 10.67 25.40
N LYS A 722 -21.10 10.26 24.55
CA LYS A 722 -20.86 8.84 24.20
C LYS A 722 -20.07 8.07 25.25
N GLY A 723 -19.21 8.78 25.98
CA GLY A 723 -18.41 8.19 27.04
C GLY A 723 -17.81 9.23 27.95
N MET A 724 -17.74 8.87 29.23
CA MET A 724 -17.10 9.64 30.28
C MET A 724 -16.01 8.80 30.92
N LEU A 725 -14.80 9.35 31.00
CA LEU A 725 -13.67 8.71 31.63
C LEU A 725 -13.10 9.61 32.72
N LEU A 726 -13.01 9.08 33.94
CA LEU A 726 -12.42 9.76 35.08
C LEU A 726 -11.06 9.15 35.41
N ILE A 727 -10.03 9.98 35.45
CA ILE A 727 -8.67 9.67 35.89
C ILE A 727 -8.47 10.30 37.26
N GLY A 728 -8.43 9.46 38.30
CA GLY A 728 -8.23 9.89 39.68
C GLY A 728 -6.77 9.77 40.10
N ILE A 729 -6.21 10.85 40.67
CA ILE A 729 -4.81 10.95 41.08
C ILE A 729 -4.74 11.25 42.59
N ASN A 730 -4.21 10.32 43.37
CA ASN A 730 -3.94 10.58 44.79
C ASN A 730 -2.65 11.41 44.89
N ILE A 731 -2.75 12.68 45.26
CA ILE A 731 -1.61 13.60 45.25
C ILE A 731 -0.62 13.35 46.40
N ASP A 732 -1.01 12.55 47.39
CA ASP A 732 -0.18 12.18 48.55
C ASP A 732 0.51 10.82 48.35
N LYS A 733 0.28 10.15 47.22
CA LYS A 733 0.92 8.87 46.89
C LYS A 733 1.65 8.97 45.56
N ASP A 734 2.80 8.31 45.50
CA ASP A 734 3.53 8.14 44.25
C ASP A 734 2.93 6.97 43.45
N GLN A 735 1.78 7.22 42.83
CA GLN A 735 1.03 6.24 42.04
C GLN A 735 0.91 6.69 40.59
N TYR A 736 1.93 6.33 39.81
CA TYR A 736 1.97 6.61 38.39
C TYR A 736 1.40 5.45 37.54
N PRO A 737 0.74 5.71 36.40
CA PRO A 737 0.29 7.01 35.88
C PRO A 737 -1.00 7.55 36.53
N TYR A 738 -1.77 6.73 37.26
CA TYR A 738 -2.98 7.14 37.98
C TYR A 738 -3.26 6.28 39.22
N SER A 739 -4.13 6.74 40.13
CA SER A 739 -4.51 5.99 41.34
C SER A 739 -5.78 5.16 41.14
N VAL A 740 -6.79 5.74 40.49
CA VAL A 740 -8.08 5.08 40.21
C VAL A 740 -8.59 5.54 38.86
N MET A 741 -9.36 4.69 38.19
CA MET A 741 -10.04 5.03 36.95
C MET A 741 -11.48 4.53 37.04
N ALA A 742 -12.42 5.32 36.54
CA ALA A 742 -13.83 4.98 36.46
C ALA A 742 -14.40 5.54 35.15
N SER A 743 -15.37 4.86 34.57
CA SER A 743 -16.00 5.32 33.34
C SER A 743 -17.47 4.92 33.26
N ILE A 744 -18.21 5.67 32.46
CA ILE A 744 -19.56 5.35 31.98
C ILE A 744 -19.51 5.48 30.47
N MET A 745 -19.97 4.46 29.75
CA MET A 745 -20.01 4.44 28.29
C MET A 745 -21.44 4.22 27.82
N THR A 746 -21.85 4.92 26.78
CA THR A 746 -23.09 4.59 26.09
C THR A 746 -22.88 3.35 25.20
N PRO A 747 -23.95 2.66 24.80
CA PRO A 747 -23.87 1.63 23.76
C PRO A 747 -23.45 2.15 22.38
N GLU A 748 -23.34 3.48 22.22
CA GLU A 748 -23.14 4.21 20.97
C GLU A 748 -21.75 4.85 20.94
N LEU A 749 -20.72 4.05 21.25
CA LEU A 749 -19.32 4.51 21.28
C LEU A 749 -18.84 5.03 19.92
N PHE A 750 -19.30 4.44 18.82
CA PHE A 750 -18.92 4.85 17.47
C PHE A 750 -19.68 6.09 17.01
N ASP A 751 -19.27 6.72 15.91
CA ASP A 751 -20.03 7.82 15.32
C ASP A 751 -21.51 7.43 15.11
N SER A 752 -22.43 8.37 15.35
CA SER A 752 -23.88 8.18 15.38
C SER A 752 -24.44 7.68 14.05
N GLU A 753 -23.80 8.02 12.94
CA GLU A 753 -24.21 7.53 11.62
C GLU A 753 -24.04 6.00 11.49
N PHE A 754 -23.11 5.42 12.25
CA PHE A 754 -22.80 4.00 12.22
C PHE A 754 -23.52 3.17 13.30
N THR A 755 -24.20 3.82 14.25
CA THR A 755 -24.96 3.14 15.32
C THR A 755 -26.36 2.69 14.87
N GLY A 756 -27.00 3.44 13.96
CA GLY A 756 -28.38 3.19 13.48
C GLY A 756 -28.55 2.09 12.42
N MET A 757 -27.46 1.56 11.87
CA MET A 757 -27.43 0.73 10.65
C MET A 757 -28.12 -0.64 10.74
N VAL A 758 -28.64 -1.01 11.90
CA VAL A 758 -29.30 -2.31 12.12
C VAL A 758 -30.74 -2.17 12.66
N SER A 759 -31.21 -0.95 12.96
CA SER A 759 -32.55 -0.72 13.53
C SER A 759 -33.63 -0.27 12.54
N LYS A 760 -33.30 0.12 11.30
CA LYS A 760 -34.31 0.44 10.29
C LYS A 760 -34.81 -0.83 9.59
N SER A 761 -35.68 -1.59 10.26
CA SER A 761 -36.75 -2.24 9.52
C SER A 761 -37.59 -1.11 8.92
N LYS A 762 -37.66 -0.99 7.60
CA LYS A 762 -38.75 -0.25 6.96
C LYS A 762 -40.06 -0.90 7.41
N ASN A 763 -40.64 -0.38 8.49
CA ASN A 763 -42.05 -0.56 8.78
C ASN A 763 -42.77 0.20 7.67
N ASN A 764 -43.13 -0.50 6.60
CA ASN A 764 -44.21 -0.05 5.75
C ASN A 764 -45.41 0.14 6.68
N SER A 765 -45.79 1.40 6.89
CA SER A 765 -47.04 1.74 7.56
C SER A 765 -48.18 1.12 6.75
N PRO A 766 -49.22 0.53 7.38
CA PRO A 766 -50.37 -0.01 6.66
C PRO A 766 -51.26 1.05 5.97
N ASN A 767 -50.83 2.31 5.90
CA ASN A 767 -51.67 3.43 5.44
C ASN A 767 -51.44 3.84 3.98
N ASP A 768 -50.51 3.22 3.25
CA ASP A 768 -50.29 3.50 1.82
C ASP A 768 -50.94 2.45 0.89
N MET A 769 -52.09 1.90 1.30
CA MET A 769 -53.04 1.25 0.39
C MET A 769 -54.44 1.81 0.64
N LEU A 770 -54.70 3.00 0.10
CA LEU A 770 -56.01 3.46 -0.37
C LEU A 770 -55.85 4.53 -1.46
#